data_AF-A0A662IIP3-F1
#
_entry.id   AF-A0A662IIP3-F1
#
_cell.length_a   1.000
_cell.length_b   1.000
_cell.length_c   1.000
_cell.angle_alpha   90.00
_cell.angle_beta   90.00
_cell.angle_gamma   90.00
#
_symmetry.space_group_name_H-M   'P 1'
#
loop_
_entity.id
_entity.type
_entity.pdbx_description
1 polymer ?
#
loop_
_entity_poly.entity_id
_entity_poly.type
_entity_poly.pdbx_seq_one_letter_code
_entity_poly.pdbx_strand_id
1 'polypeptide(L)'
;MSRRKRKRPRLEDIILEILKVAPNREATLSQLFREIRTNYGLKVTYQAVSKAAKLLAERGKVVRRRRGAYVVYKLPYLPLDTFTKIETWSIRDEFDRDRTLAKKEIIYGYVDRVADVWSKYIEFSGGKLRRYFRLTAQALLNENPHELFYRLAKWLVDNHKKAVHAYEEAKKKRDINLSEKIKRHIRALEHLAKRVFNRGLGIPADKRRGGPFLLKYNFHKGEDESAVDLEAVKKFLMRSVVGERFLEIRKVQKPKYPCLHISTDASRYILRPPIEEIGETLIPTWIPPAAYVQTVSACIDIFEDWEDYDIYPRPVSSDPRSIPYDYFVEPTEILEESDPLLRQRLVQTAQEGALYDRDEEALRLGWTGYRYRKESPKSAYIVFRDGRLFPLEHFWGDYVRRSPHGYRVRNAANRFREIANTYAKEAKYWGVVKCPSVEIIAPVVIWYMKYGHPNGQIWNELDDDEFLSIMRNPLPDQVVVLELFRGLRDRVAPDEVILTFRVVRPFYSMCEDWIALNWFKNIEELKDHLIEVERTKWGLKSKDELDEETKSYVEAFSEMCMRTAVMHLYVGVPRHVVYETVKVRLPRYEVLIDPGIIDDAWNDIDRIGDENLIKLEQFSERAVTRLLTALSDERKAMDLYPEEELSEVERGAGDILTPKVSLLAHYYAKDVAKDLGQAVLVTIFKKLLERWGWPRS
;
A
#
# COMPACT_ATOMS: atom_id res chain seq x y z
N MET A 1 19.08 18.87 22.37
CA MET A 1 19.21 17.40 22.39
C MET A 1 19.67 16.93 23.77
N SER A 2 18.73 16.48 24.62
CA SER A 2 19.10 15.80 25.87
C SER A 2 19.45 14.34 25.53
N ARG A 3 20.67 13.91 25.85
CA ARG A 3 21.08 12.51 25.73
C ARG A 3 20.25 11.68 26.72
N ARG A 4 19.17 11.04 26.27
CA ARG A 4 18.54 9.94 27.02
C ARG A 4 19.63 8.89 27.27
N LYS A 5 20.14 8.82 28.50
CA LYS A 5 21.09 7.79 28.95
C LYS A 5 20.39 6.44 28.75
N ARG A 6 20.72 5.69 27.69
CA ARG A 6 20.36 4.27 27.55
C ARG A 6 20.76 3.58 28.87
N LYS A 7 19.78 3.06 29.61
CA LYS A 7 20.04 2.29 30.83
C LYS A 7 21.00 1.17 30.46
N ARG A 8 22.13 1.06 31.18
CA ARG A 8 23.06 -0.05 30.97
C ARG A 8 22.29 -1.36 31.18
N PRO A 9 22.34 -2.30 30.22
CA PRO A 9 21.68 -3.60 30.36
C PRO A 9 22.19 -4.32 31.61
N ARG A 10 21.29 -5.03 32.31
CA ARG A 10 21.68 -5.78 33.50
C ARG A 10 22.50 -7.00 33.08
N LEU A 11 23.42 -7.43 33.94
CA LEU A 11 24.32 -8.53 33.64
C LEU A 11 23.54 -9.85 33.44
N GLU A 12 22.43 -9.98 34.16
CA GLU A 12 21.49 -11.10 34.04
C GLU A 12 20.87 -11.19 32.63
N ASP A 13 20.47 -10.06 32.04
CA ASP A 13 19.84 -10.03 30.72
C ASP A 13 20.85 -10.47 29.63
N ILE A 14 22.10 -10.04 29.78
CA ILE A 14 23.19 -10.39 28.85
C ILE A 14 23.55 -11.87 28.97
N ILE A 15 23.58 -12.43 30.19
CA ILE A 15 23.83 -13.87 30.38
C ILE A 15 22.73 -14.69 29.69
N LEU A 16 21.47 -14.27 29.77
CA LEU A 16 20.37 -14.95 29.09
C LEU A 16 20.52 -14.87 27.57
N GLU A 17 20.88 -13.71 27.01
CA GLU A 17 21.15 -13.55 25.57
C GLU A 17 22.29 -14.46 25.07
N ILE A 18 23.41 -14.54 25.81
CA ILE A 18 24.52 -15.43 25.45
C ILE A 18 24.07 -16.91 25.46
N LEU A 19 23.29 -17.31 26.47
CA LEU A 19 22.79 -18.68 26.57
C LEU A 19 21.78 -19.03 25.47
N LYS A 20 21.03 -18.05 24.92
CA LYS A 20 20.11 -18.29 23.80
C LYS A 20 20.84 -18.76 22.55
N VAL A 21 22.02 -18.21 22.28
CA VAL A 21 22.80 -18.48 21.06
C VAL A 21 23.93 -19.49 21.24
N ALA A 22 24.22 -19.90 22.49
CA ALA A 22 25.24 -20.89 22.78
C ALA A 22 24.85 -22.31 22.30
N PRO A 23 25.80 -23.14 21.84
CA PRO A 23 25.55 -24.54 21.50
C PRO A 23 24.88 -25.30 22.66
N ASN A 24 23.81 -26.06 22.38
CA ASN A 24 22.96 -26.74 23.37
C ASN A 24 22.35 -25.81 24.45
N ARG A 25 22.38 -24.49 24.23
CA ARG A 25 21.93 -23.42 25.13
C ARG A 25 22.61 -23.48 26.49
N GLU A 26 23.86 -23.92 26.48
CA GLU A 26 24.63 -24.16 27.68
C GLU A 26 26.00 -23.48 27.58
N ALA A 27 26.40 -22.82 28.66
CA ALA A 27 27.71 -22.20 28.75
C ALA A 27 28.31 -22.39 30.15
N THR A 28 29.62 -22.59 30.18
CA THR A 28 30.40 -22.50 31.41
C THR A 28 30.56 -21.04 31.83
N LEU A 29 30.85 -20.80 33.12
CA LEU A 29 31.15 -19.45 33.61
C LEU A 29 32.31 -18.79 32.85
N SER A 30 33.30 -19.57 32.43
CA SER A 30 34.45 -19.08 31.66
C SER A 30 34.06 -18.62 30.25
N GLN A 31 33.10 -19.30 29.61
CA GLN A 31 32.54 -18.89 28.32
C GLN A 31 31.68 -17.62 28.47
N LEU A 32 30.76 -17.59 29.44
CA LEU A 32 29.95 -16.40 29.73
C LEU A 32 30.82 -15.18 30.01
N PHE A 33 31.85 -15.33 30.85
CA PHE A 33 32.77 -14.25 31.16
C PHE A 33 33.53 -13.73 29.94
N ARG A 34 33.98 -14.64 29.07
CA ARG A 34 34.67 -14.29 27.82
C ARG A 34 33.75 -13.53 26.87
N GLU A 35 32.55 -14.05 26.64
CA GLU A 35 31.54 -13.45 25.76
C GLU A 35 31.15 -12.04 26.20
N ILE A 36 30.90 -11.82 27.50
CA ILE A 36 30.52 -10.51 28.04
C ILE A 36 31.64 -9.47 27.84
N ARG A 37 32.90 -9.89 27.97
CA ARG A 37 34.05 -8.98 27.78
C ARG A 37 34.34 -8.71 26.32
N THR A 38 34.34 -9.75 25.50
CA THR A 38 34.76 -9.65 24.09
C THR A 38 33.66 -9.08 23.21
N ASN A 39 32.45 -9.62 23.30
CA ASN A 39 31.37 -9.29 22.36
C ASN A 39 30.45 -8.18 22.87
N TYR A 40 30.29 -8.04 24.19
CA TYR A 40 29.48 -6.96 24.79
C TYR A 40 30.33 -5.78 25.32
N GLY A 41 31.66 -5.88 25.30
CA GLY A 41 32.58 -4.80 25.69
C GLY A 41 32.49 -4.35 27.16
N LEU A 42 31.91 -5.17 28.04
CA LEU A 42 31.64 -4.78 29.43
C LEU A 42 32.82 -5.10 30.37
N LYS A 43 33.22 -4.12 31.17
CA LYS A 43 34.19 -4.29 32.27
C LYS A 43 33.51 -4.93 33.49
N VAL A 44 33.44 -6.26 33.50
CA VAL A 44 32.90 -7.06 34.61
C VAL A 44 33.94 -8.01 35.19
N THR A 45 33.79 -8.39 36.46
CA THR A 45 34.64 -9.41 37.10
C THR A 45 34.02 -10.80 36.95
N TYR A 46 34.85 -11.85 36.99
CA TYR A 46 34.38 -13.24 36.95
C TYR A 46 33.41 -13.54 38.11
N GLN A 47 33.68 -12.96 39.29
CA GLN A 47 32.82 -13.07 40.47
C GLN A 47 31.44 -12.43 40.25
N ALA A 48 31.37 -11.29 39.53
CA ALA A 48 30.09 -10.65 39.20
C ALA A 48 29.25 -11.52 38.24
N VAL A 49 29.88 -12.11 37.21
CA VAL A 49 29.21 -13.06 36.31
C VAL A 49 28.76 -14.30 37.06
N SER A 50 29.59 -14.84 37.96
CA SER A 50 29.24 -15.98 38.81
C SER A 50 28.04 -15.68 39.72
N LYS A 51 28.01 -14.51 40.35
CA LYS A 51 26.91 -14.07 41.21
C LYS A 51 25.61 -13.91 40.40
N ALA A 52 25.67 -13.27 39.24
CA ALA A 52 24.51 -13.10 38.36
C ALA A 52 23.98 -14.44 37.82
N ALA A 53 24.85 -15.35 37.41
CA ALA A 53 24.46 -16.69 36.95
C ALA A 53 23.83 -17.55 38.08
N LYS A 54 24.37 -17.48 39.30
CA LYS A 54 23.77 -18.12 40.48
C LYS A 54 22.40 -17.54 40.80
N LEU A 55 22.26 -16.21 40.77
CA LEU A 55 20.99 -15.53 41.00
C LEU A 55 19.93 -15.94 39.97
N LEU A 56 20.32 -16.06 38.70
CA LEU A 56 19.44 -16.59 37.65
C LEU A 56 19.04 -18.05 37.92
N ALA A 57 19.95 -18.86 38.46
CA ALA A 57 19.66 -20.25 38.80
C ALA A 57 18.72 -20.37 40.01
N GLU A 58 18.92 -19.56 41.05
CA GLU A 58 18.05 -19.46 42.22
C GLU A 58 16.64 -19.00 41.84
N ARG A 59 16.52 -18.14 40.82
CA ARG A 59 15.25 -17.68 40.25
C ARG A 59 14.64 -18.64 39.23
N GLY A 60 15.22 -19.82 39.03
CA GLY A 60 14.74 -20.81 38.06
C GLY A 60 14.88 -20.39 36.59
N LYS A 61 15.58 -19.29 36.28
CA LYS A 61 15.77 -18.81 34.90
C LYS A 61 16.86 -19.56 34.14
N VAL A 62 17.75 -20.27 34.84
CA VAL A 62 18.76 -21.16 34.27
C VAL A 62 18.93 -22.40 35.16
N VAL A 63 19.17 -23.56 34.56
CA VAL A 63 19.53 -24.79 35.26
C VAL A 63 21.03 -24.84 35.42
N ARG A 64 21.48 -24.97 36.66
CA ARG A 64 22.89 -25.19 36.99
C ARG A 64 23.18 -26.69 37.02
N ARG A 65 24.06 -27.18 36.14
CA ARG A 65 24.49 -28.60 36.10
C ARG A 65 25.99 -28.71 36.29
N ARG A 66 26.42 -29.78 36.95
CA ARG A 66 27.84 -30.13 37.07
C ARG A 66 28.20 -31.10 35.94
N ARG A 67 29.18 -30.76 35.11
CA ARG A 67 29.69 -31.60 34.03
C ARG A 67 31.20 -31.77 34.22
N GLY A 68 31.59 -32.87 34.86
CA GLY A 68 32.97 -33.09 35.31
C GLY A 68 33.43 -32.03 36.32
N ALA A 69 34.57 -31.40 36.04
CA ALA A 69 35.14 -30.32 36.87
C ALA A 69 34.43 -28.96 36.72
N TYR A 70 33.53 -28.81 35.74
CA TYR A 70 32.93 -27.52 35.39
C TYR A 70 31.47 -27.43 35.81
N VAL A 71 31.03 -26.21 36.11
CA VAL A 71 29.62 -25.85 36.26
C VAL A 71 29.15 -25.23 34.95
N VAL A 72 28.10 -25.81 34.40
CA VAL A 72 27.43 -25.35 33.20
C VAL A 72 26.09 -24.74 33.60
N TYR A 73 25.77 -23.59 33.02
CA TYR A 73 24.47 -22.95 33.14
C TYR A 73 23.73 -23.15 31.83
N LYS A 74 22.52 -23.68 31.89
CA LYS A 74 21.68 -24.02 30.73
C LYS A 74 20.33 -23.33 30.85
N LEU A 75 19.79 -22.79 29.77
CA LEU A 75 18.40 -22.30 29.77
C LEU A 75 17.41 -23.49 29.99
N PRO A 76 16.48 -23.44 30.97
CA PRO A 76 15.59 -24.56 31.31
C PRO A 76 14.49 -24.74 30.27
N TYR A 77 14.11 -23.65 29.61
CA TYR A 77 13.00 -23.55 28.68
C TYR A 77 13.48 -22.92 27.37
N LEU A 78 12.82 -23.29 26.28
CA LEU A 78 12.85 -22.50 25.06
C LEU A 78 12.05 -21.22 25.36
N PRO A 79 12.63 -20.02 25.22
CA PRO A 79 11.82 -18.82 25.37
C PRO A 79 10.77 -18.82 24.24
N LEU A 80 9.52 -18.46 24.57
CA LEU A 80 8.37 -18.58 23.66
C LEU A 80 8.60 -17.84 22.34
N ASP A 81 9.44 -16.80 22.36
CA ASP A 81 9.88 -16.03 21.20
C ASP A 81 10.58 -16.90 20.13
N THR A 82 11.25 -17.99 20.53
CA THR A 82 11.88 -18.97 19.63
C THR A 82 10.87 -19.74 18.79
N PHE A 83 9.65 -19.90 19.31
CA PHE A 83 8.55 -20.63 18.68
C PHE A 83 7.58 -19.72 17.93
N THR A 84 7.73 -18.41 18.11
CA THR A 84 6.89 -17.43 17.46
C THR A 84 7.63 -16.88 16.26
N LYS A 85 7.10 -17.14 15.07
CA LYS A 85 7.51 -16.35 13.92
C LYS A 85 6.66 -15.09 13.92
N ILE A 86 7.27 -13.98 14.32
CA ILE A 86 6.75 -12.67 13.91
C ILE A 86 6.95 -12.63 12.41
N GLU A 87 5.88 -12.96 11.69
CA GLU A 87 5.79 -12.65 10.28
C GLU A 87 5.49 -11.14 10.14
N THR A 88 6.39 -10.31 10.67
CA THR A 88 6.62 -8.96 10.14
C THR A 88 7.35 -9.21 8.86
N TRP A 89 6.56 -9.50 7.84
CA TRP A 89 7.10 -9.52 6.51
C TRP A 89 7.52 -8.09 6.26
N SER A 90 8.80 -7.92 5.89
CA SER A 90 9.08 -6.75 5.08
C SER A 90 8.13 -6.83 3.88
N ILE A 91 7.73 -5.69 3.32
CA ILE A 91 6.97 -5.67 2.06
C ILE A 91 7.61 -6.66 1.06
N ARG A 92 8.93 -6.84 1.08
CA ARG A 92 9.65 -7.83 0.28
C ARG A 92 9.42 -9.30 0.63
N ASP A 93 9.23 -9.73 1.89
CA ASP A 93 8.91 -11.14 2.16
C ASP A 93 7.49 -11.49 1.65
N GLU A 94 6.61 -10.49 1.63
CA GLU A 94 5.29 -10.53 0.99
C GLU A 94 5.43 -10.54 -0.52
N PHE A 95 6.18 -9.60 -1.08
CA PHE A 95 6.42 -9.50 -2.52
C PHE A 95 7.27 -10.62 -3.11
N ASP A 96 8.27 -11.19 -2.44
CA ASP A 96 9.12 -12.27 -2.95
C ASP A 96 8.40 -13.63 -2.85
N ARG A 97 7.56 -13.80 -1.83
CA ARG A 97 6.64 -14.94 -1.74
C ARG A 97 5.49 -14.80 -2.74
N ASP A 98 4.88 -13.64 -2.84
CA ASP A 98 3.88 -13.28 -3.85
C ASP A 98 4.50 -13.33 -5.25
N ARG A 99 5.78 -13.05 -5.46
CA ARG A 99 6.50 -13.19 -6.74
C ARG A 99 6.82 -14.64 -7.06
N THR A 100 7.08 -15.46 -6.06
CA THR A 100 7.29 -16.92 -6.24
C THR A 100 5.96 -17.62 -6.53
N LEU A 101 4.85 -17.14 -5.95
CA LEU A 101 3.49 -17.61 -6.21
C LEU A 101 2.89 -16.99 -7.50
N ALA A 102 3.11 -15.71 -7.76
CA ALA A 102 2.72 -14.98 -8.99
C ALA A 102 3.60 -15.26 -10.20
N LYS A 103 4.72 -15.99 -10.04
CA LYS A 103 5.36 -16.68 -11.16
C LYS A 103 4.43 -17.75 -11.76
N LYS A 104 3.38 -18.19 -11.04
CA LYS A 104 2.29 -19.01 -11.57
C LYS A 104 1.11 -18.19 -12.12
N GLU A 105 0.84 -17.00 -11.59
CA GLU A 105 -0.14 -16.05 -12.16
C GLU A 105 0.40 -14.61 -12.13
N ILE A 106 0.67 -14.09 -13.34
CA ILE A 106 1.21 -12.76 -13.63
C ILE A 106 0.48 -11.67 -12.83
N ILE A 107 1.13 -10.88 -11.96
CA ILE A 107 0.79 -9.45 -11.70
C ILE A 107 1.89 -8.64 -10.94
N TYR A 108 2.75 -9.19 -10.06
CA TYR A 108 3.55 -8.34 -9.14
C TYR A 108 5.05 -8.09 -9.45
N GLY A 109 5.60 -8.60 -10.55
CA GLY A 109 7.05 -8.56 -10.83
C GLY A 109 7.63 -7.24 -11.39
N TYR A 110 7.12 -6.08 -10.97
CA TYR A 110 7.32 -4.78 -11.64
C TYR A 110 8.43 -3.89 -11.02
N VAL A 111 8.52 -3.80 -9.68
CA VAL A 111 9.38 -2.80 -9.01
C VAL A 111 10.89 -3.15 -9.12
N ASP A 112 11.27 -4.41 -8.88
CA ASP A 112 12.69 -4.83 -8.86
C ASP A 112 13.40 -4.76 -10.22
N ARG A 113 12.68 -5.01 -11.32
CA ARG A 113 13.26 -4.97 -12.68
C ARG A 113 13.44 -3.55 -13.21
N VAL A 114 12.63 -2.61 -12.73
CA VAL A 114 12.71 -1.19 -13.07
C VAL A 114 13.92 -0.57 -12.36
N ALA A 115 14.11 -0.85 -11.07
CA ALA A 115 15.17 -0.26 -10.26
C ALA A 115 16.60 -0.53 -10.81
N ASP A 116 16.90 -1.76 -11.28
CA ASP A 116 18.22 -2.10 -11.82
C ASP A 116 18.54 -1.45 -13.18
N VAL A 117 17.53 -1.30 -14.05
CA VAL A 117 17.69 -0.63 -15.35
C VAL A 117 17.90 0.87 -15.16
N TRP A 118 17.15 1.47 -14.23
CA TRP A 118 17.20 2.91 -14.00
C TRP A 118 18.33 3.35 -13.08
N SER A 119 18.79 2.52 -12.15
CA SER A 119 19.98 2.82 -11.33
C SER A 119 21.18 3.02 -12.25
N LYS A 120 21.38 2.13 -13.24
CA LYS A 120 22.40 2.29 -14.28
C LYS A 120 22.18 3.55 -15.13
N TYR A 121 20.94 3.90 -15.44
CA TYR A 121 20.61 5.06 -16.28
C TYR A 121 20.85 6.41 -15.59
N ILE A 122 20.45 6.51 -14.32
CA ILE A 122 20.61 7.70 -13.47
C ILE A 122 22.08 7.89 -13.08
N GLU A 123 22.80 6.80 -12.81
CA GLU A 123 24.23 6.80 -12.48
C GLU A 123 25.09 7.20 -13.70
N PHE A 124 24.68 6.83 -14.92
CA PHE A 124 25.37 7.20 -16.17
C PHE A 124 25.02 8.61 -16.68
N SER A 125 23.84 9.16 -16.31
CA SER A 125 23.29 10.39 -16.90
C SER A 125 23.16 11.59 -15.94
N GLY A 126 23.64 11.45 -14.70
CA GLY A 126 23.18 12.20 -13.51
C GLY A 126 23.11 13.74 -13.60
N GLY A 127 23.95 14.39 -14.40
CA GLY A 127 23.86 15.84 -14.64
C GLY A 127 22.86 16.23 -15.73
N LYS A 128 22.80 15.48 -16.83
CA LYS A 128 21.93 15.76 -17.98
C LYS A 128 20.48 15.45 -17.69
N LEU A 129 20.20 14.32 -17.04
CA LEU A 129 18.82 13.93 -16.73
C LEU A 129 18.14 14.90 -15.77
N ARG A 130 18.86 15.37 -14.74
CA ARG A 130 18.38 16.44 -13.84
C ARG A 130 18.09 17.74 -14.60
N ARG A 131 18.90 18.09 -15.60
CA ARG A 131 18.63 19.23 -16.47
C ARG A 131 17.33 19.05 -17.25
N TYR A 132 17.07 17.86 -17.81
CA TYR A 132 15.82 17.58 -18.52
C TYR A 132 14.60 17.69 -17.58
N PHE A 133 14.65 17.06 -16.40
CA PHE A 133 13.58 17.21 -15.40
C PHE A 133 13.34 18.65 -14.99
N ARG A 134 14.38 19.45 -14.80
CA ARG A 134 14.25 20.89 -14.49
C ARG A 134 13.54 21.65 -15.61
N LEU A 135 13.94 21.46 -16.86
CA LEU A 135 13.31 22.12 -18.01
C LEU A 135 11.84 21.68 -18.15
N THR A 136 11.59 20.38 -18.00
CA THR A 136 10.23 19.83 -18.04
C THR A 136 9.36 20.37 -16.93
N ALA A 137 9.85 20.44 -15.69
CA ALA A 137 9.08 20.97 -14.58
C ALA A 137 8.72 22.46 -14.78
N GLN A 138 9.64 23.26 -15.33
CA GLN A 138 9.37 24.66 -15.69
C GLN A 138 8.29 24.79 -16.77
N ALA A 139 8.30 23.92 -17.78
CA ALA A 139 7.27 23.90 -18.81
C ALA A 139 5.91 23.46 -18.25
N LEU A 140 5.89 22.41 -17.42
CA LEU A 140 4.68 21.85 -16.82
C LEU A 140 3.95 22.78 -15.83
N LEU A 141 4.60 23.86 -15.36
CA LEU A 141 3.92 24.92 -14.60
C LEU A 141 2.87 25.68 -15.41
N ASN A 142 2.95 25.64 -16.73
CA ASN A 142 2.03 26.34 -17.63
C ASN A 142 1.20 25.37 -18.51
N GLU A 143 1.36 24.07 -18.31
CA GLU A 143 0.61 23.06 -19.06
C GLU A 143 -0.68 22.72 -18.35
N ASN A 144 -1.80 22.82 -19.07
CA ASN A 144 -3.07 22.31 -18.61
C ASN A 144 -3.04 20.76 -18.71
N PRO A 145 -3.38 20.04 -17.63
CA PRO A 145 -3.27 18.58 -17.63
C PRO A 145 -4.29 17.93 -18.57
N HIS A 146 -5.51 18.46 -18.72
CA HIS A 146 -6.50 17.92 -19.68
C HIS A 146 -5.97 17.96 -21.11
N GLU A 147 -5.45 19.11 -21.54
CA GLU A 147 -4.87 19.28 -22.87
C GLU A 147 -3.63 18.41 -23.06
N LEU A 148 -2.80 18.25 -22.03
CA LEU A 148 -1.63 17.37 -22.08
C LEU A 148 -2.04 15.90 -22.31
N PHE A 149 -3.01 15.39 -21.56
CA PHE A 149 -3.53 14.03 -21.75
C PHE A 149 -4.23 13.86 -23.10
N TYR A 150 -4.98 14.86 -23.55
CA TYR A 150 -5.61 14.83 -24.87
C TYR A 150 -4.57 14.77 -26.00
N ARG A 151 -3.49 15.55 -25.93
CA ARG A 151 -2.38 15.47 -26.89
C ARG A 151 -1.69 14.10 -26.85
N LEU A 152 -1.52 13.51 -25.67
CA LEU A 152 -0.99 12.15 -25.54
C LEU A 152 -1.92 11.12 -26.18
N ALA A 153 -3.24 11.22 -25.97
CA ALA A 153 -4.22 10.33 -26.59
C ALA A 153 -4.15 10.40 -28.12
N LYS A 154 -4.12 11.61 -28.68
CA LYS A 154 -3.97 11.83 -30.11
C LYS A 154 -2.65 11.26 -30.64
N TRP A 155 -1.54 11.52 -29.95
CA TRP A 155 -0.23 10.98 -30.31
C TRP A 155 -0.24 9.45 -30.32
N LEU A 156 -0.85 8.80 -29.32
CA LEU A 156 -0.97 7.35 -29.25
C LEU A 156 -1.73 6.77 -30.45
N VAL A 157 -2.86 7.38 -30.81
CA VAL A 157 -3.68 6.98 -31.97
C VAL A 157 -2.88 7.09 -33.26
N ASP A 158 -2.24 8.24 -33.48
CA ASP A 158 -1.52 8.52 -34.72
C ASP A 158 -0.30 7.59 -34.87
N ASN A 159 0.44 7.35 -33.80
CA ASN A 159 1.61 6.46 -33.83
C ASN A 159 1.21 5.00 -33.90
N HIS A 160 0.11 4.58 -33.28
CA HIS A 160 -0.40 3.21 -33.40
C HIS A 160 -0.81 2.91 -34.83
N LYS A 161 -1.58 3.79 -35.48
CA LYS A 161 -1.96 3.67 -36.90
C LYS A 161 -0.74 3.59 -37.83
N LYS A 162 0.25 4.46 -37.63
CA LYS A 162 1.51 4.44 -38.39
C LYS A 162 2.26 3.11 -38.21
N ALA A 163 2.32 2.62 -36.97
CA ALA A 163 3.00 1.37 -36.64
C ALA A 163 2.28 0.15 -37.25
N VAL A 164 0.94 0.12 -37.20
CA VAL A 164 0.12 -0.92 -37.84
C VAL A 164 0.37 -0.95 -39.35
N HIS A 165 0.29 0.20 -40.02
CA HIS A 165 0.58 0.28 -41.45
C HIS A 165 2.01 -0.19 -41.78
N ALA A 166 3.00 0.24 -40.99
CA ALA A 166 4.39 -0.19 -41.17
C ALA A 166 4.57 -1.71 -40.95
N TYR A 167 3.84 -2.30 -40.00
CA TYR A 167 3.84 -3.74 -39.74
C TYR A 167 3.27 -4.51 -40.93
N GLU A 168 2.14 -4.06 -41.49
CA GLU A 168 1.52 -4.68 -42.66
C GLU A 168 2.42 -4.61 -43.89
N GLU A 169 3.08 -3.48 -44.12
CA GLU A 169 4.06 -3.32 -45.19
C GLU A 169 5.29 -4.22 -44.99
N ALA A 170 5.83 -4.31 -43.78
CA ALA A 170 6.93 -5.23 -43.45
C ALA A 170 6.53 -6.70 -43.67
N LYS A 171 5.29 -7.07 -43.32
CA LYS A 171 4.74 -8.41 -43.53
C LYS A 171 4.58 -8.72 -45.01
N LYS A 172 4.09 -7.79 -45.83
CA LYS A 172 4.00 -7.93 -47.30
C LYS A 172 5.38 -8.13 -47.92
N LYS A 173 6.41 -7.41 -47.43
CA LYS A 173 7.80 -7.53 -47.86
C LYS A 173 8.54 -8.76 -47.29
N ARG A 174 7.88 -9.55 -46.45
CA ARG A 174 8.46 -10.74 -45.76
C ARG A 174 9.69 -10.42 -44.90
N ASP A 175 9.78 -9.20 -44.36
CA ASP A 175 10.85 -8.83 -43.43
C ASP A 175 10.47 -9.23 -41.99
N ILE A 176 10.95 -10.39 -41.56
CA ILE A 176 10.65 -10.97 -40.24
C ILE A 176 11.22 -10.11 -39.11
N ASN A 177 12.44 -9.59 -39.26
CA ASN A 177 13.11 -8.83 -38.21
C ASN A 177 12.43 -7.48 -37.99
N LEU A 178 12.11 -6.78 -39.08
CA LEU A 178 11.41 -5.51 -39.02
C LEU A 178 9.99 -5.67 -38.49
N SER A 179 9.25 -6.69 -38.95
CA SER A 179 7.88 -6.95 -38.47
C SER A 179 7.83 -7.27 -36.97
N GLU A 180 8.76 -8.07 -36.44
CA GLU A 180 8.85 -8.33 -35.00
C GLU A 180 9.24 -7.07 -34.19
N LYS A 181 10.13 -6.22 -34.72
CA LYS A 181 10.44 -4.92 -34.10
C LYS A 181 9.20 -4.01 -34.04
N ILE A 182 8.45 -3.89 -35.13
CA ILE A 182 7.24 -3.05 -35.18
C ILE A 182 6.12 -3.63 -34.31
N LYS A 183 5.95 -4.96 -34.27
CA LYS A 183 5.01 -5.64 -33.36
C LYS A 183 5.28 -5.32 -31.89
N ARG A 184 6.56 -5.28 -31.50
CA ARG A 184 6.98 -4.84 -30.15
C ARG A 184 6.61 -3.38 -29.89
N HIS A 185 6.74 -2.51 -30.89
CA HIS A 185 6.36 -1.10 -30.81
C HIS A 185 4.84 -0.93 -30.65
N ILE A 186 4.03 -1.59 -31.48
CA ILE A 186 2.56 -1.60 -31.37
C ILE A 186 2.12 -2.03 -29.95
N ARG A 187 2.65 -3.16 -29.45
CA ARG A 187 2.32 -3.64 -28.09
C ARG A 187 2.70 -2.64 -26.98
N ALA A 188 3.79 -1.88 -27.16
CA ALA A 188 4.18 -0.87 -26.18
C ALA A 188 3.20 0.32 -26.17
N LEU A 189 2.71 0.75 -27.34
CA LEU A 189 1.69 1.78 -27.47
C LEU A 189 0.35 1.32 -26.86
N GLU A 190 -0.09 0.08 -27.15
CA GLU A 190 -1.29 -0.51 -26.55
C GLU A 190 -1.19 -0.59 -25.02
N HIS A 191 -0.02 -1.01 -24.50
CA HIS A 191 0.22 -1.09 -23.06
C HIS A 191 0.20 0.29 -22.39
N LEU A 192 0.77 1.29 -23.05
CA LEU A 192 0.75 2.67 -22.58
C LEU A 192 -0.69 3.22 -22.51
N ALA A 193 -1.48 3.01 -23.57
CA ALA A 193 -2.89 3.37 -23.60
C ALA A 193 -3.68 2.71 -22.46
N LYS A 194 -3.50 1.38 -22.29
CA LYS A 194 -4.13 0.61 -21.21
C LYS A 194 -3.74 1.12 -19.83
N ARG A 195 -2.45 1.39 -19.60
CA ARG A 195 -1.94 1.84 -18.30
C ARG A 195 -2.46 3.22 -17.95
N VAL A 196 -2.29 4.20 -18.83
CA VAL A 196 -2.58 5.61 -18.54
C VAL A 196 -4.08 5.87 -18.60
N PHE A 197 -4.73 5.60 -19.74
CA PHE A 197 -6.11 5.99 -19.94
C PHE A 197 -7.09 5.00 -19.33
N ASN A 198 -6.93 3.70 -19.59
CA ASN A 198 -7.96 2.74 -19.19
C ASN A 198 -7.89 2.38 -17.70
N ARG A 199 -6.69 2.04 -17.19
CA ARG A 199 -6.49 1.65 -15.78
C ARG A 199 -6.19 2.82 -14.85
N GLY A 200 -5.46 3.82 -15.34
CA GLY A 200 -5.09 5.00 -14.56
C GLY A 200 -6.24 5.98 -14.42
N LEU A 201 -6.76 6.49 -15.56
CA LEU A 201 -7.84 7.48 -15.61
C LEU A 201 -9.25 6.87 -15.64
N GLY A 202 -9.38 5.55 -15.75
CA GLY A 202 -10.67 4.86 -15.78
C GLY A 202 -11.47 5.07 -17.06
N ILE A 203 -10.84 5.38 -18.19
CA ILE A 203 -11.54 5.55 -19.48
C ILE A 203 -11.85 4.17 -20.08
N PRO A 204 -13.11 3.83 -20.38
CA PRO A 204 -13.46 2.52 -20.94
C PRO A 204 -12.79 2.22 -22.30
N ALA A 205 -12.56 0.93 -22.56
CA ALA A 205 -11.84 0.39 -23.72
C ALA A 205 -12.61 -0.75 -24.41
N ASP A 206 -13.94 -0.70 -24.45
CA ASP A 206 -14.76 -1.78 -25.01
C ASP A 206 -15.40 -1.42 -26.35
N LYS A 207 -14.96 -2.06 -27.43
CA LYS A 207 -15.56 -1.89 -28.75
C LYS A 207 -17.05 -2.26 -28.81
N ARG A 208 -17.52 -3.23 -28.00
CA ARG A 208 -18.91 -3.71 -28.03
C ARG A 208 -19.87 -2.78 -27.31
N ARG A 209 -19.46 -2.22 -26.17
CA ARG A 209 -20.23 -1.23 -25.40
C ARG A 209 -19.83 0.23 -25.72
N GLY A 210 -19.06 0.46 -26.79
CA GLY A 210 -18.73 1.79 -27.29
C GLY A 210 -17.71 2.57 -26.48
N GLY A 211 -16.87 1.91 -25.68
CA GLY A 211 -15.81 2.55 -24.90
C GLY A 211 -14.89 3.40 -25.78
N PRO A 212 -14.57 4.64 -25.37
CA PRO A 212 -14.05 5.66 -26.29
C PRO A 212 -12.54 5.55 -26.56
N PHE A 213 -11.81 4.67 -25.88
CA PHE A 213 -10.36 4.59 -26.04
C PHE A 213 -9.82 3.17 -25.97
N LEU A 214 -9.90 2.45 -27.08
CA LEU A 214 -9.29 1.15 -27.30
C LEU A 214 -8.26 1.25 -28.44
N LEU A 215 -6.99 0.96 -28.13
CA LEU A 215 -5.98 0.67 -29.14
C LEU A 215 -5.69 -0.83 -29.14
N LYS A 216 -5.94 -1.50 -30.26
CA LYS A 216 -5.74 -2.94 -30.38
C LYS A 216 -5.52 -3.39 -31.81
N TYR A 217 -4.43 -4.13 -32.04
CA TYR A 217 -4.19 -4.82 -33.29
C TYR A 217 -4.16 -6.34 -33.10
N ASN A 218 -4.97 -7.05 -33.89
CA ASN A 218 -5.01 -8.50 -33.89
C ASN A 218 -3.97 -9.06 -34.86
N PHE A 219 -2.77 -9.36 -34.36
CA PHE A 219 -1.68 -9.91 -35.18
C PHE A 219 -2.00 -11.24 -35.89
N HIS A 220 -2.96 -12.02 -35.38
CA HIS A 220 -3.35 -13.30 -35.96
C HIS A 220 -4.28 -13.09 -37.16
N LYS A 221 -5.30 -12.26 -37.00
CA LYS A 221 -6.25 -11.92 -38.07
C LYS A 221 -5.69 -10.90 -39.06
N GLY A 222 -4.70 -10.10 -38.64
CA GLY A 222 -4.23 -8.94 -39.39
C GLY A 222 -5.26 -7.82 -39.44
N GLU A 223 -6.00 -7.62 -38.35
CA GLU A 223 -7.11 -6.66 -38.27
C GLU A 223 -6.84 -5.62 -37.18
N ASP A 224 -7.08 -4.34 -37.49
CA ASP A 224 -7.12 -3.27 -36.50
C ASP A 224 -8.46 -3.30 -35.76
N GLU A 225 -8.41 -3.67 -34.49
CA GLU A 225 -9.56 -3.75 -33.59
C GLU A 225 -9.75 -2.46 -32.78
N SER A 226 -8.93 -1.42 -33.03
CA SER A 226 -9.00 -0.14 -32.31
C SER A 226 -10.36 0.53 -32.48
N ALA A 227 -10.82 1.18 -31.41
CA ALA A 227 -12.05 1.96 -31.36
C ALA A 227 -11.77 3.21 -30.54
N VAL A 228 -11.75 4.37 -31.20
CA VAL A 228 -11.35 5.64 -30.57
C VAL A 228 -12.30 6.77 -30.92
N ASP A 229 -12.85 7.39 -29.88
CA ASP A 229 -13.62 8.63 -29.94
C ASP A 229 -12.90 9.69 -29.09
N LEU A 230 -12.17 10.59 -29.75
CA LEU A 230 -11.38 11.62 -29.07
C LEU A 230 -12.25 12.69 -28.38
N GLU A 231 -13.47 12.94 -28.86
CA GLU A 231 -14.38 13.91 -28.22
C GLU A 231 -14.94 13.33 -26.92
N ALA A 232 -15.32 12.05 -26.95
CA ALA A 232 -15.67 11.34 -25.73
C ALA A 232 -14.47 11.28 -24.76
N VAL A 233 -13.26 10.97 -25.23
CA VAL A 233 -12.03 11.03 -24.39
C VAL A 233 -11.90 12.39 -23.71
N LYS A 234 -12.11 13.49 -24.44
CA LYS A 234 -12.05 14.84 -23.86
C LYS A 234 -13.05 15.02 -22.72
N LYS A 235 -14.31 14.57 -22.89
CA LYS A 235 -15.32 14.58 -21.81
C LYS A 235 -14.88 13.72 -20.61
N PHE A 236 -14.36 12.52 -20.86
CA PHE A 236 -13.83 11.64 -19.80
C PHE A 236 -12.64 12.28 -19.05
N LEU A 237 -11.79 13.05 -19.73
CA LEU A 237 -10.67 13.74 -19.07
C LEU A 237 -11.16 14.80 -18.08
N MET A 238 -12.25 15.52 -18.38
CA MET A 238 -12.80 16.56 -17.48
C MET A 238 -13.21 16.01 -16.11
N ARG A 239 -13.62 14.73 -16.05
CA ARG A 239 -14.00 14.06 -14.81
C ARG A 239 -12.85 13.32 -14.12
N SER A 240 -11.85 12.87 -14.89
CA SER A 240 -10.75 12.04 -14.39
C SER A 240 -9.51 12.84 -13.98
N VAL A 241 -9.41 14.10 -14.41
CA VAL A 241 -8.28 15.00 -14.16
C VAL A 241 -8.84 16.29 -13.60
N VAL A 242 -8.25 16.79 -12.51
CA VAL A 242 -8.72 17.98 -11.79
C VAL A 242 -7.54 18.92 -11.55
N GLY A 243 -7.77 20.22 -11.78
CA GLY A 243 -6.74 21.25 -11.70
C GLY A 243 -6.37 21.89 -13.03
N GLU A 244 -6.00 23.17 -12.95
CA GLU A 244 -5.72 24.00 -14.13
C GLU A 244 -4.33 23.78 -14.71
N ARG A 245 -3.40 23.26 -13.89
CA ARG A 245 -1.97 23.09 -14.24
C ARG A 245 -1.46 21.73 -13.79
N PHE A 246 -0.54 21.17 -14.58
CA PHE A 246 0.09 19.89 -14.23
C PHE A 246 0.90 19.98 -12.94
N LEU A 247 1.67 21.07 -12.79
CA LEU A 247 2.33 21.45 -11.54
C LEU A 247 1.77 22.77 -11.03
N GLU A 248 1.41 22.81 -9.76
CA GLU A 248 0.92 24.01 -9.09
C GLU A 248 1.84 24.39 -7.94
N ILE A 249 2.16 25.69 -7.82
CA ILE A 249 2.81 26.24 -6.63
C ILE A 249 1.73 26.92 -5.81
N ARG A 250 1.53 26.47 -4.57
CA ARG A 250 0.48 26.97 -3.67
C ARG A 250 1.10 27.44 -2.37
N LYS A 251 0.52 28.51 -1.81
CA LYS A 251 0.85 28.96 -0.45
C LYS A 251 0.27 28.00 0.58
N VAL A 252 1.10 27.63 1.53
CA VAL A 252 0.73 26.83 2.68
C VAL A 252 0.14 27.74 3.74
N GLN A 253 -1.13 27.52 4.06
CA GLN A 253 -1.76 28.21 5.18
C GLN A 253 -1.37 27.51 6.48
N LYS A 254 -0.80 28.28 7.42
CA LYS A 254 -0.61 27.79 8.78
C LYS A 254 -1.98 27.56 9.43
N PRO A 255 -2.14 26.47 10.19
CA PRO A 255 -3.38 26.19 10.88
C PRO A 255 -3.68 27.33 11.86
N LYS A 256 -4.96 27.73 11.93
CA LYS A 256 -5.44 28.79 12.84
C LYS A 256 -5.94 28.27 14.18
N TYR A 257 -6.27 26.98 14.24
CA TYR A 257 -6.85 26.29 15.40
C TYR A 257 -6.20 24.93 15.56
N PRO A 258 -6.23 24.30 16.76
CA PRO A 258 -5.72 22.96 16.98
C PRO A 258 -6.13 21.97 15.89
N CYS A 259 -5.14 21.46 15.16
CA CYS A 259 -5.32 20.47 14.11
C CYS A 259 -4.93 19.11 14.66
N LEU A 260 -5.96 18.33 14.97
CA LEU A 260 -5.77 16.98 15.46
C LEU A 260 -5.57 16.03 14.28
N HIS A 261 -4.37 15.49 14.15
CA HIS A 261 -4.07 14.46 13.16
C HIS A 261 -4.23 13.12 13.84
N ILE A 262 -4.98 12.24 13.21
CA ILE A 262 -5.09 10.85 13.62
C ILE A 262 -4.54 10.03 12.46
N SER A 263 -3.83 8.95 12.78
CA SER A 263 -3.52 7.94 11.80
C SER A 263 -3.85 6.58 12.34
N THR A 264 -4.24 5.68 11.45
CA THR A 264 -4.63 4.31 11.74
C THR A 264 -3.68 3.37 11.02
N ASP A 265 -3.33 2.28 11.71
CA ASP A 265 -2.64 1.15 11.11
C ASP A 265 -3.15 -0.16 11.72
N ALA A 266 -3.03 -1.24 10.96
CA ALA A 266 -3.33 -2.58 11.39
C ALA A 266 -2.10 -3.44 11.17
N SER A 267 -1.72 -4.22 12.18
CA SER A 267 -0.64 -5.18 12.08
C SER A 267 -1.12 -6.57 12.48
N ARG A 268 -0.43 -7.60 12.01
CA ARG A 268 -0.80 -9.00 12.23
C ARG A 268 0.30 -9.78 12.93
N TYR A 269 -0.12 -10.76 13.72
CA TYR A 269 0.76 -11.72 14.36
C TYR A 269 0.33 -13.14 13.98
N ILE A 270 1.23 -13.88 13.32
CA ILE A 270 0.96 -15.26 12.93
C ILE A 270 1.31 -16.19 14.10
N LEU A 271 0.28 -16.80 14.66
CA LEU A 271 0.38 -17.78 15.73
C LEU A 271 0.71 -19.13 15.12
N ARG A 272 1.96 -19.57 15.25
CA ARG A 272 2.35 -20.94 14.89
C ARG A 272 2.51 -21.77 16.16
N PRO A 273 1.81 -22.89 16.29
CA PRO A 273 2.06 -23.81 17.39
C PRO A 273 3.45 -24.45 17.21
N PRO A 274 4.23 -24.61 18.30
CA PRO A 274 5.57 -25.19 18.26
C PRO A 274 5.54 -26.70 18.04
N ILE A 275 5.28 -27.16 16.83
CA ILE A 275 5.16 -28.60 16.54
C ILE A 275 6.51 -29.20 16.13
N GLU A 276 7.34 -28.45 15.40
CA GLU A 276 8.59 -28.96 14.82
C GLU A 276 9.66 -29.27 15.88
N GLU A 277 9.62 -28.62 17.05
CA GLU A 277 10.67 -28.73 18.08
C GLU A 277 10.22 -29.41 19.39
N ILE A 278 8.91 -29.55 19.62
CA ILE A 278 8.36 -30.31 20.77
C ILE A 278 8.30 -31.82 20.45
N GLY A 279 8.49 -32.18 19.18
CA GLY A 279 8.56 -33.56 18.71
C GLY A 279 7.18 -34.12 18.39
N GLU A 280 7.10 -34.87 17.30
CA GLU A 280 5.95 -35.66 16.85
C GLU A 280 5.40 -36.61 17.94
N THR A 281 6.18 -36.84 19.00
CA THR A 281 5.86 -37.71 20.14
C THR A 281 4.82 -37.12 21.10
N LEU A 282 4.65 -35.79 21.15
CA LEU A 282 3.73 -35.14 22.08
C LEU A 282 2.44 -34.67 21.41
N ILE A 283 2.47 -34.27 20.14
CA ILE A 283 1.30 -33.81 19.40
C ILE A 283 1.22 -34.60 18.07
N PRO A 284 0.37 -35.64 17.96
CA PRO A 284 0.29 -36.46 16.76
C PRO A 284 -0.45 -35.75 15.59
N THR A 285 -0.79 -34.47 15.72
CA THR A 285 -1.53 -33.71 14.71
C THR A 285 -0.84 -32.39 14.37
N TRP A 286 -0.65 -32.16 13.08
CA TRP A 286 -0.32 -30.83 12.55
C TRP A 286 -1.46 -29.86 12.89
N ILE A 287 -1.15 -28.79 13.63
CA ILE A 287 -2.10 -27.71 13.95
C ILE A 287 -1.83 -26.56 12.98
N PRO A 288 -2.83 -26.09 12.23
CA PRO A 288 -2.64 -25.00 11.27
C PRO A 288 -2.30 -23.69 12.00
N PRO A 289 -1.61 -22.75 11.34
CA PRO A 289 -1.39 -21.42 11.90
C PRO A 289 -2.72 -20.69 12.09
N ALA A 290 -2.76 -19.74 13.03
CA ALA A 290 -3.80 -18.71 13.13
C ALA A 290 -3.18 -17.33 12.91
N ALA A 291 -4.01 -16.32 12.62
CA ALA A 291 -3.55 -14.94 12.58
C ALA A 291 -4.37 -14.08 13.54
N TYR A 292 -3.67 -13.29 14.36
CA TYR A 292 -4.28 -12.27 15.19
C TYR A 292 -3.99 -10.90 14.60
N VAL A 293 -5.03 -10.11 14.37
CA VAL A 293 -4.94 -8.75 13.85
C VAL A 293 -5.14 -7.75 14.97
N GLN A 294 -4.24 -6.79 15.05
CA GLN A 294 -4.31 -5.68 15.99
C GLN A 294 -4.36 -4.37 15.23
N THR A 295 -5.31 -3.50 15.57
CA THR A 295 -5.33 -2.13 15.04
C THR A 295 -4.94 -1.12 16.10
N VAL A 296 -4.33 -0.05 15.63
CA VAL A 296 -3.91 1.07 16.44
C VAL A 296 -4.31 2.35 15.72
N SER A 297 -4.72 3.34 16.50
CA SER A 297 -4.71 4.72 16.06
C SER A 297 -3.65 5.49 16.84
N ALA A 298 -2.85 6.29 16.17
CA ALA A 298 -1.99 7.29 16.78
C ALA A 298 -2.57 8.68 16.55
N CYS A 299 -2.27 9.61 17.45
CA CYS A 299 -2.73 10.99 17.36
C CYS A 299 -1.64 11.98 17.71
N ILE A 300 -1.59 13.08 16.96
CA ILE A 300 -0.73 14.24 17.20
C ILE A 300 -1.60 15.50 17.14
N ASP A 301 -1.46 16.38 18.12
CA ASP A 301 -1.92 17.78 18.04
C ASP A 301 -0.70 18.64 17.68
N ILE A 302 -0.69 19.14 16.44
CA ILE A 302 0.47 19.90 15.93
C ILE A 302 0.68 21.24 16.65
N PHE A 303 -0.24 21.69 17.51
CA PHE A 303 -0.05 22.88 18.34
C PHE A 303 0.58 22.54 19.68
N GLU A 304 0.05 21.52 20.35
CA GLU A 304 0.43 21.18 21.73
C GLU A 304 1.69 20.28 21.82
N ASP A 305 2.26 19.84 20.68
CA ASP A 305 3.40 18.89 20.61
C ASP A 305 3.15 17.61 21.44
N TRP A 306 1.89 17.19 21.53
CA TRP A 306 1.54 15.94 22.17
C TRP A 306 1.56 14.79 21.16
N GLU A 307 1.78 13.58 21.68
CA GLU A 307 1.55 12.34 20.95
C GLU A 307 0.84 11.36 21.89
N ASP A 308 -0.16 10.65 21.37
CA ASP A 308 -0.88 9.62 22.09
C ASP A 308 -1.28 8.50 21.12
N TYR A 309 -1.55 7.31 21.64
CA TYR A 309 -2.02 6.19 20.82
C TYR A 309 -3.04 5.35 21.58
N ASP A 310 -3.95 4.75 20.81
CA ASP A 310 -4.95 3.85 21.34
C ASP A 310 -5.03 2.58 20.51
N ILE A 311 -5.22 1.48 21.24
CA ILE A 311 -5.12 0.10 20.77
C ILE A 311 -6.53 -0.46 20.70
N TYR A 312 -6.92 -1.05 19.57
CA TYR A 312 -8.24 -1.62 19.40
C TYR A 312 -8.27 -2.88 18.51
N PRO A 313 -9.11 -3.88 18.81
CA PRO A 313 -9.74 -4.13 20.10
C PRO A 313 -8.69 -4.55 21.13
N ARG A 314 -8.82 -4.07 22.38
CA ARG A 314 -8.02 -4.63 23.48
C ARG A 314 -8.61 -6.00 23.85
N PRO A 315 -7.79 -7.04 24.05
CA PRO A 315 -8.32 -8.29 24.58
C PRO A 315 -8.93 -8.03 25.97
N VAL A 316 -10.25 -8.24 26.09
CA VAL A 316 -11.04 -7.96 27.30
C VAL A 316 -10.62 -8.89 28.46
N SER A 317 -9.98 -10.01 28.12
CA SER A 317 -9.39 -10.96 29.07
C SER A 317 -8.20 -11.68 28.45
N SER A 318 -7.47 -12.48 29.23
CA SER A 318 -6.49 -13.41 28.69
C SER A 318 -7.10 -14.52 27.81
N ASP A 319 -8.43 -14.60 27.64
CA ASP A 319 -9.10 -15.58 26.78
C ASP A 319 -9.19 -15.08 25.32
N PRO A 320 -8.50 -15.73 24.36
CA PRO A 320 -8.50 -15.33 22.96
C PRO A 320 -9.90 -15.32 22.31
N ARG A 321 -10.85 -16.07 22.88
CA ARG A 321 -12.25 -16.14 22.41
C ARG A 321 -13.05 -14.85 22.64
N SER A 322 -12.50 -13.88 23.38
CA SER A 322 -13.14 -12.57 23.61
C SER A 322 -12.82 -11.52 22.54
N ILE A 323 -11.92 -11.84 21.61
CA ILE A 323 -11.60 -10.99 20.47
C ILE A 323 -12.73 -11.15 19.44
N PRO A 324 -13.28 -10.06 18.87
CA PRO A 324 -14.29 -10.16 17.83
C PRO A 324 -13.76 -11.00 16.65
N TYR A 325 -14.61 -11.84 16.09
CA TYR A 325 -14.28 -12.76 15.00
C TYR A 325 -13.60 -12.06 13.81
N ASP A 326 -13.88 -10.77 13.60
CA ASP A 326 -13.29 -9.96 12.52
C ASP A 326 -11.77 -9.70 12.66
N TYR A 327 -11.20 -9.85 13.86
CA TYR A 327 -9.79 -9.57 14.16
C TYR A 327 -8.95 -10.84 14.38
N PHE A 328 -9.57 -12.01 14.21
CA PHE A 328 -8.93 -13.30 14.38
C PHE A 328 -9.25 -14.19 13.19
N VAL A 329 -8.21 -14.66 12.50
CA VAL A 329 -8.32 -15.65 11.44
C VAL A 329 -8.06 -17.02 12.03
N GLU A 330 -9.09 -17.86 12.02
CA GLU A 330 -9.04 -19.17 12.64
C GLU A 330 -8.20 -20.16 11.82
N PRO A 331 -7.57 -21.15 12.48
CA PRO A 331 -6.91 -22.25 11.77
C PRO A 331 -7.84 -22.98 10.79
N THR A 332 -9.11 -23.15 11.15
CA THR A 332 -10.16 -23.76 10.33
C THR A 332 -10.38 -23.00 9.02
N GLU A 333 -10.47 -21.67 9.08
CA GLU A 333 -10.60 -20.83 7.88
C GLU A 333 -9.38 -20.96 6.96
N ILE A 334 -8.17 -21.01 7.53
CA ILE A 334 -6.94 -21.20 6.77
C ILE A 334 -6.88 -22.58 6.12
N LEU A 335 -7.48 -23.60 6.75
CA LEU A 335 -7.54 -24.96 6.20
C LEU A 335 -8.51 -25.11 5.05
N GLU A 336 -9.65 -24.44 5.13
CA GLU A 336 -10.68 -24.45 4.09
C GLU A 336 -10.15 -23.86 2.77
N GLU A 337 -9.22 -22.91 2.86
CA GLU A 337 -8.51 -22.39 1.69
C GLU A 337 -7.43 -23.39 1.23
N SER A 338 -7.65 -24.00 0.06
CA SER A 338 -6.73 -24.99 -0.51
C SER A 338 -5.47 -24.36 -1.13
N ASP A 339 -5.57 -23.12 -1.63
CA ASP A 339 -4.47 -22.37 -2.22
C ASP A 339 -3.65 -21.63 -1.14
N PRO A 340 -2.34 -21.89 -1.04
CA PRO A 340 -1.44 -21.13 -0.15
C PRO A 340 -1.49 -19.61 -0.33
N LEU A 341 -1.74 -19.11 -1.54
CA LEU A 341 -1.86 -17.68 -1.81
C LEU A 341 -3.15 -17.11 -1.21
N LEU A 342 -4.26 -17.82 -1.35
CA LEU A 342 -5.54 -17.40 -0.76
C LEU A 342 -5.52 -17.40 0.76
N ARG A 343 -4.77 -18.31 1.39
CA ARG A 343 -4.54 -18.28 2.85
C ARG A 343 -3.90 -16.98 3.30
N GLN A 344 -2.96 -16.45 2.51
CA GLN A 344 -2.30 -15.19 2.82
C GLN A 344 -3.23 -14.00 2.58
N ARG A 345 -3.91 -13.99 1.43
CA ARG A 345 -4.89 -12.95 1.08
C ARG A 345 -6.05 -12.90 2.08
N LEU A 346 -6.47 -14.04 2.62
CA LEU A 346 -7.45 -14.13 3.72
C LEU A 346 -7.01 -13.31 4.93
N VAL A 347 -5.76 -13.48 5.37
CA VAL A 347 -5.23 -12.76 6.52
C VAL A 347 -5.05 -11.26 6.21
N GLN A 348 -4.57 -10.92 5.02
CA GLN A 348 -4.47 -9.52 4.57
C GLN A 348 -5.84 -8.83 4.54
N THR A 349 -6.87 -9.53 4.05
CA THR A 349 -8.23 -9.00 3.96
C THR A 349 -8.85 -8.82 5.33
N ALA A 350 -8.64 -9.75 6.26
CA ALA A 350 -9.06 -9.59 7.65
C ALA A 350 -8.36 -8.38 8.31
N GLN A 351 -7.05 -8.22 8.06
CA GLN A 351 -6.29 -7.06 8.51
C GLN A 351 -6.84 -5.75 7.96
N GLU A 352 -7.22 -5.73 6.69
CA GLU A 352 -7.82 -4.57 6.03
C GLU A 352 -9.23 -4.24 6.56
N GLY A 353 -10.08 -5.25 6.78
CA GLY A 353 -11.41 -5.06 7.38
C GLY A 353 -11.32 -4.46 8.78
N ALA A 354 -10.43 -5.02 9.61
CA ALA A 354 -10.11 -4.47 10.93
C ALA A 354 -9.61 -3.02 10.86
N LEU A 355 -8.78 -2.69 9.87
CA LEU A 355 -8.31 -1.32 9.66
C LEU A 355 -9.47 -0.37 9.34
N TYR A 356 -10.40 -0.77 8.46
CA TYR A 356 -11.59 0.04 8.16
C TYR A 356 -12.47 0.29 9.39
N ASP A 357 -12.68 -0.71 10.25
CA ASP A 357 -13.40 -0.49 11.52
C ASP A 357 -12.73 0.61 12.35
N ARG A 358 -11.38 0.62 12.40
CA ARG A 358 -10.64 1.64 13.15
C ARG A 358 -10.67 3.00 12.48
N ASP A 359 -10.64 3.03 11.14
CA ASP A 359 -10.81 4.25 10.36
C ASP A 359 -12.17 4.90 10.63
N GLU A 360 -13.23 4.10 10.59
CA GLU A 360 -14.60 4.55 10.87
C GLU A 360 -14.71 5.13 12.29
N GLU A 361 -14.14 4.45 13.27
CA GLU A 361 -14.12 4.92 14.65
C GLU A 361 -13.38 6.26 14.79
N ALA A 362 -12.20 6.39 14.18
CA ALA A 362 -11.42 7.62 14.20
C ALA A 362 -12.15 8.78 13.52
N LEU A 363 -12.90 8.51 12.44
CA LEU A 363 -13.73 9.50 11.76
C LEU A 363 -14.95 9.90 12.58
N ARG A 364 -15.64 8.93 13.19
CA ARG A 364 -16.89 9.12 13.93
C ARG A 364 -16.69 9.76 15.30
N LEU A 365 -15.75 9.23 16.08
CA LEU A 365 -15.52 9.63 17.47
C LEU A 365 -14.43 10.69 17.60
N GLY A 366 -13.60 10.88 16.56
CA GLY A 366 -12.39 11.69 16.68
C GLY A 366 -11.39 11.03 17.63
N TRP A 367 -10.77 11.83 18.50
CA TRP A 367 -9.88 11.30 19.53
C TRP A 367 -10.53 11.37 20.91
N THR A 368 -10.64 10.20 21.55
CA THR A 368 -11.17 10.01 22.91
C THR A 368 -10.11 9.50 23.89
N GLY A 369 -8.82 9.57 23.51
CA GLY A 369 -7.67 8.97 24.18
C GLY A 369 -7.65 9.12 25.71
N TYR A 370 -7.37 7.98 26.35
CA TYR A 370 -7.58 7.70 27.76
C TYR A 370 -6.36 8.12 28.59
N ARG A 371 -6.16 9.41 28.89
CA ARG A 371 -5.21 9.76 29.96
C ARG A 371 -5.42 11.04 30.75
N TYR A 372 -5.85 12.19 30.19
CA TYR A 372 -5.84 13.42 30.99
C TYR A 372 -6.88 14.51 30.72
N ARG A 373 -7.88 14.33 29.82
CA ARG A 373 -8.92 15.36 29.65
C ARG A 373 -10.32 14.77 29.73
N LYS A 374 -11.11 15.26 30.69
CA LYS A 374 -12.59 15.17 30.76
C LYS A 374 -13.26 16.04 29.67
N GLU A 375 -12.52 16.50 28.68
CA GLU A 375 -13.04 17.36 27.62
C GLU A 375 -13.78 16.52 26.58
N SER A 376 -14.78 17.13 25.93
CA SER A 376 -15.50 16.53 24.81
C SER A 376 -14.52 16.02 23.74
N PRO A 377 -14.88 14.94 23.00
CA PRO A 377 -14.03 14.40 21.94
C PRO A 377 -13.57 15.51 21.00
N LYS A 378 -12.26 15.62 20.76
CA LYS A 378 -11.75 16.52 19.72
C LYS A 378 -11.98 15.82 18.37
N SER A 379 -12.79 16.44 17.50
CA SER A 379 -12.98 15.94 16.13
C SER A 379 -11.64 15.91 15.39
N ALA A 380 -11.38 14.82 14.66
CA ALA A 380 -10.21 14.72 13.81
C ALA A 380 -10.24 15.84 12.75
N TYR A 381 -9.13 16.57 12.61
CA TYR A 381 -8.97 17.47 11.48
C TYR A 381 -8.73 16.67 10.20
N ILE A 382 -7.91 15.62 10.31
CA ILE A 382 -7.58 14.68 9.24
C ILE A 382 -7.31 13.30 9.86
N VAL A 383 -7.75 12.26 9.16
CA VAL A 383 -7.46 10.85 9.47
C VAL A 383 -6.62 10.30 8.33
N PHE A 384 -5.38 9.95 8.61
CA PHE A 384 -4.47 9.30 7.68
C PHE A 384 -4.54 7.78 7.86
N ARG A 385 -4.97 7.05 6.84
CA ARG A 385 -4.77 5.61 6.75
C ARG A 385 -3.38 5.33 6.23
N ASP A 386 -2.64 4.47 6.90
CA ASP A 386 -1.40 3.94 6.35
C ASP A 386 -1.70 3.00 5.17
N GLY A 387 -1.36 3.43 3.95
CA GLY A 387 -1.69 2.71 2.72
C GLY A 387 -2.84 3.33 1.91
N ARG A 388 -3.38 2.53 0.98
CA ARG A 388 -4.43 2.96 0.05
C ARG A 388 -5.81 2.93 0.70
N LEU A 389 -6.72 3.75 0.19
CA LEU A 389 -8.09 3.85 0.70
C LEU A 389 -9.00 2.73 0.22
N PHE A 390 -8.80 2.28 -1.02
CA PHE A 390 -9.61 1.22 -1.59
C PHE A 390 -9.16 -0.17 -1.12
N PRO A 391 -10.10 -1.12 -0.93
CA PRO A 391 -9.80 -2.52 -0.65
C PRO A 391 -8.69 -3.09 -1.53
N LEU A 392 -7.72 -3.77 -0.92
CA LEU A 392 -6.68 -4.53 -1.63
C LEU A 392 -7.34 -5.61 -2.49
N GLU A 393 -8.32 -6.32 -1.92
CA GLU A 393 -9.16 -7.27 -2.62
C GLU A 393 -10.38 -6.58 -3.24
N HIS A 394 -10.28 -6.30 -4.53
CA HIS A 394 -11.26 -5.48 -5.27
C HIS A 394 -11.78 -6.17 -6.54
N PHE A 395 -11.48 -7.45 -6.73
CA PHE A 395 -11.95 -8.26 -7.84
C PHE A 395 -13.29 -8.92 -7.51
N TRP A 396 -14.19 -8.94 -8.50
CA TRP A 396 -15.48 -9.62 -8.39
C TRP A 396 -15.32 -11.11 -8.04
N GLY A 397 -14.35 -11.79 -8.66
CA GLY A 397 -14.10 -13.21 -8.43
C GLY A 397 -13.72 -13.54 -6.97
N ASP A 398 -13.09 -12.61 -6.27
CA ASP A 398 -12.77 -12.74 -4.86
C ASP A 398 -13.96 -12.37 -3.97
N TYR A 399 -14.69 -11.33 -4.33
CA TYR A 399 -15.88 -10.85 -3.62
C TYR A 399 -17.03 -11.88 -3.60
N VAL A 400 -17.31 -12.53 -4.72
CA VAL A 400 -18.44 -13.48 -4.87
C VAL A 400 -18.13 -14.89 -4.33
N ARG A 401 -16.91 -15.12 -3.86
CA ARG A 401 -16.47 -16.45 -3.42
C ARG A 401 -17.19 -16.90 -2.15
N ARG A 402 -17.69 -18.14 -2.13
CA ARG A 402 -18.32 -18.78 -0.96
C ARG A 402 -17.30 -19.53 -0.10
N SER A 403 -16.24 -18.83 0.31
CA SER A 403 -15.20 -19.35 1.18
C SER A 403 -14.92 -18.33 2.30
N PRO A 404 -14.14 -18.70 3.34
CA PRO A 404 -13.72 -17.74 4.36
C PRO A 404 -13.07 -16.49 3.76
N HIS A 405 -12.24 -16.65 2.73
CA HIS A 405 -11.65 -15.51 2.02
C HIS A 405 -12.72 -14.56 1.49
N GLY A 406 -13.69 -15.07 0.70
CA GLY A 406 -14.75 -14.24 0.14
C GLY A 406 -15.62 -13.57 1.21
N TYR A 407 -15.87 -14.25 2.33
CA TYR A 407 -16.55 -13.65 3.48
C TYR A 407 -15.78 -12.43 4.04
N ARG A 408 -14.46 -12.56 4.27
CA ARG A 408 -13.63 -11.43 4.72
C ARG A 408 -13.59 -10.29 3.69
N VAL A 409 -13.53 -10.61 2.39
CA VAL A 409 -13.55 -9.60 1.31
C VAL A 409 -14.85 -8.80 1.36
N ARG A 410 -16.00 -9.46 1.50
CA ARG A 410 -17.30 -8.79 1.64
C ARG A 410 -17.38 -7.94 2.89
N ASN A 411 -16.90 -8.42 4.04
CA ASN A 411 -16.87 -7.62 5.27
C ASN A 411 -16.04 -6.34 5.08
N ALA A 412 -14.80 -6.46 4.56
CA ALA A 412 -13.93 -5.31 4.33
C ALA A 412 -14.53 -4.31 3.33
N ALA A 413 -15.11 -4.80 2.22
CA ALA A 413 -15.77 -3.96 1.23
C ALA A 413 -17.02 -3.26 1.79
N ASN A 414 -17.81 -3.94 2.63
CA ASN A 414 -18.99 -3.34 3.27
C ASN A 414 -18.59 -2.22 4.23
N ARG A 415 -17.56 -2.43 5.07
CA ARG A 415 -17.01 -1.38 5.95
C ARG A 415 -16.47 -0.20 5.17
N PHE A 416 -15.72 -0.47 4.11
CA PHE A 416 -15.26 0.58 3.21
C PHE A 416 -16.43 1.38 2.60
N ARG A 417 -17.49 0.70 2.15
CA ARG A 417 -18.70 1.33 1.62
C ARG A 417 -19.40 2.21 2.66
N GLU A 418 -19.49 1.76 3.91
CA GLU A 418 -20.04 2.55 5.03
C GLU A 418 -19.23 3.84 5.24
N ILE A 419 -17.89 3.75 5.21
CA ILE A 419 -17.02 4.92 5.32
C ILE A 419 -17.22 5.88 4.15
N ALA A 420 -17.27 5.35 2.92
CA ALA A 420 -17.48 6.13 1.70
C ALA A 420 -18.78 6.92 1.75
N ASN A 421 -19.88 6.26 2.08
CA ASN A 421 -21.20 6.86 2.12
C ASN A 421 -21.36 7.88 3.26
N THR A 422 -20.63 7.72 4.36
CA THR A 422 -20.82 8.54 5.57
C THR A 422 -19.86 9.72 5.65
N TYR A 423 -18.57 9.50 5.39
CA TYR A 423 -17.51 10.45 5.76
C TYR A 423 -16.77 11.10 4.57
N ALA A 424 -16.93 10.58 3.34
CA ALA A 424 -16.20 11.09 2.17
C ALA A 424 -16.44 12.59 1.91
N LYS A 425 -17.68 13.07 2.11
CA LYS A 425 -18.07 14.49 1.97
C LYS A 425 -17.21 15.46 2.78
N GLU A 426 -16.64 15.02 3.90
CA GLU A 426 -15.85 15.87 4.79
C GLU A 426 -14.41 16.09 4.29
N ALA A 427 -13.95 15.29 3.31
CA ALA A 427 -12.58 15.28 2.79
C ALA A 427 -11.51 15.09 3.89
N LYS A 428 -11.87 14.40 4.98
CA LYS A 428 -11.01 14.16 6.15
C LYS A 428 -10.24 12.84 6.09
N TYR A 429 -10.68 11.90 5.28
CA TYR A 429 -10.12 10.55 5.22
C TYR A 429 -9.13 10.40 4.07
N TRP A 430 -7.85 10.20 4.42
CA TRP A 430 -6.74 10.24 3.48
C TRP A 430 -5.89 8.98 3.55
N GLY A 431 -5.62 8.36 2.41
CA GLY A 431 -4.62 7.29 2.30
C GLY A 431 -3.23 7.87 2.08
N VAL A 432 -2.24 7.32 2.78
CA VAL A 432 -0.81 7.64 2.60
C VAL A 432 -0.14 6.44 1.92
N VAL A 433 -0.09 6.46 0.59
CA VAL A 433 0.42 5.34 -0.20
C VAL A 433 1.92 5.49 -0.42
N LYS A 434 2.68 4.73 0.36
CA LYS A 434 4.17 4.71 0.35
C LYS A 434 4.74 4.11 -0.94
N CYS A 435 4.05 3.14 -1.54
CA CYS A 435 4.46 2.43 -2.76
C CYS A 435 3.26 2.23 -3.70
N PRO A 436 2.91 3.25 -4.51
CA PRO A 436 1.82 3.13 -5.46
C PRO A 436 2.18 2.14 -6.57
N SER A 437 1.23 1.28 -6.97
CA SER A 437 1.43 0.31 -8.06
C SER A 437 0.99 0.83 -9.44
N VAL A 438 0.34 1.99 -9.48
CA VAL A 438 -0.23 2.57 -10.70
C VAL A 438 0.50 3.85 -11.04
N GLU A 439 1.26 3.77 -12.13
CA GLU A 439 2.14 4.83 -12.64
C GLU A 439 1.47 5.53 -13.81
N ILE A 440 1.06 6.78 -13.61
CA ILE A 440 0.39 7.63 -14.61
C ILE A 440 1.32 8.78 -15.00
N ILE A 441 1.97 9.41 -14.02
CA ILE A 441 2.77 10.62 -14.22
C ILE A 441 4.06 10.31 -14.98
N ALA A 442 4.77 9.26 -14.61
CA ALA A 442 6.06 8.91 -15.20
C ALA A 442 5.96 8.67 -16.72
N PRO A 443 5.04 7.83 -17.23
CA PRO A 443 4.82 7.70 -18.67
C PRO A 443 4.51 9.02 -19.38
N VAL A 444 3.64 9.85 -18.79
CA VAL A 444 3.21 11.13 -19.38
C VAL A 444 4.37 12.11 -19.46
N VAL A 445 5.16 12.23 -18.39
CA VAL A 445 6.31 13.14 -18.31
C VAL A 445 7.41 12.73 -19.28
N ILE A 446 7.72 11.44 -19.39
CA ILE A 446 8.74 10.94 -20.31
C ILE A 446 8.29 11.12 -21.77
N TRP A 447 7.02 10.85 -22.07
CA TRP A 447 6.45 11.18 -23.37
C TRP A 447 6.53 12.69 -23.65
N TYR A 448 6.21 13.54 -22.68
CA TYR A 448 6.27 14.98 -22.84
C TYR A 448 7.68 15.48 -23.15
N MET A 449 8.69 14.94 -22.46
CA MET A 449 10.10 15.23 -22.71
C MET A 449 10.54 14.91 -24.15
N LYS A 450 10.04 13.80 -24.71
CA LYS A 450 10.47 13.31 -26.02
C LYS A 450 9.62 13.83 -27.19
N TYR A 451 8.30 13.89 -27.05
CA TYR A 451 7.38 14.19 -28.14
C TYR A 451 6.33 15.25 -27.81
N GLY A 452 5.98 15.44 -26.54
CA GLY A 452 4.80 16.22 -26.15
C GLY A 452 5.02 17.73 -25.91
N HIS A 453 6.27 18.17 -25.76
CA HIS A 453 6.59 19.58 -25.52
C HIS A 453 6.42 20.44 -26.79
N PRO A 454 5.65 21.55 -26.75
CA PRO A 454 5.31 22.35 -27.93
C PRO A 454 6.51 22.92 -28.69
N ASN A 455 7.60 23.25 -28.00
CA ASN A 455 8.78 23.86 -28.60
C ASN A 455 9.87 22.84 -28.97
N GLY A 456 9.49 21.58 -29.21
CA GLY A 456 10.40 20.50 -29.56
C GLY A 456 10.90 19.69 -28.37
N GLN A 457 11.75 18.69 -28.65
CA GLN A 457 12.19 17.69 -27.69
C GLN A 457 13.04 18.31 -26.58
N ILE A 458 12.65 18.08 -25.32
CA ILE A 458 13.49 18.42 -24.15
C ILE A 458 14.61 17.40 -24.01
N TRP A 459 14.30 16.12 -24.23
CA TRP A 459 15.24 15.01 -24.19
C TRP A 459 15.47 14.47 -25.61
N ASN A 460 16.30 15.19 -26.36
CA ASN A 460 16.60 14.90 -27.77
C ASN A 460 17.48 13.65 -27.97
N GLU A 461 18.33 13.32 -26.99
CA GLU A 461 19.25 12.18 -27.03
C GLU A 461 18.54 10.81 -26.85
N LEU A 462 17.34 10.77 -26.26
CA LEU A 462 16.58 9.54 -26.04
C LEU A 462 16.11 8.98 -27.38
N ASP A 463 16.58 7.82 -27.81
CA ASP A 463 16.10 7.21 -29.06
C ASP A 463 14.73 6.51 -28.88
N ASP A 464 14.08 6.17 -30.00
CA ASP A 464 12.74 5.59 -29.97
C ASP A 464 12.71 4.16 -29.36
N ASP A 465 13.77 3.36 -29.56
CA ASP A 465 13.84 2.00 -29.00
C ASP A 465 14.02 2.04 -27.47
N GLU A 466 14.85 2.98 -27.01
CA GLU A 466 15.10 3.27 -25.60
C GLU A 466 13.85 3.84 -24.92
N PHE A 467 13.16 4.78 -25.56
CA PHE A 467 11.87 5.29 -25.10
C PHE A 467 10.88 4.14 -24.89
N LEU A 468 10.73 3.22 -25.83
CA LEU A 468 9.79 2.10 -25.68
C LEU A 468 10.20 1.12 -24.58
N SER A 469 11.50 0.90 -24.40
CA SER A 469 12.03 0.10 -23.30
C SER A 469 11.66 0.71 -21.95
N ILE A 470 11.87 2.02 -21.82
CA ILE A 470 11.47 2.82 -20.68
C ILE A 470 9.95 2.75 -20.45
N MET A 471 9.12 2.90 -21.47
CA MET A 471 7.65 2.95 -21.31
C MET A 471 7.03 1.60 -20.95
N ARG A 472 7.72 0.48 -21.22
CA ARG A 472 7.32 -0.84 -20.70
C ARG A 472 7.52 -0.93 -19.19
N ASN A 473 8.61 -0.34 -18.71
CA ASN A 473 9.04 -0.35 -17.31
C ASN A 473 9.39 1.08 -16.82
N PRO A 474 8.42 2.02 -16.82
CA PRO A 474 8.66 3.39 -16.40
C PRO A 474 9.11 3.44 -14.96
N LEU A 475 9.86 4.51 -14.64
CA LEU A 475 10.14 4.90 -13.28
C LEU A 475 8.84 4.98 -12.46
N PRO A 476 8.92 4.73 -11.13
CA PRO A 476 7.81 5.07 -10.25
C PRO A 476 7.49 6.56 -10.31
N ASP A 477 6.20 6.91 -10.30
CA ASP A 477 5.69 8.27 -10.29
C ASP A 477 6.33 9.09 -9.18
N GLN A 478 6.55 8.48 -8.00
CA GLN A 478 7.20 9.12 -6.85
C GLN A 478 8.59 9.67 -7.18
N VAL A 479 9.36 8.93 -7.97
CA VAL A 479 10.72 9.31 -8.37
C VAL A 479 10.66 10.43 -9.40
N VAL A 480 9.80 10.29 -10.41
CA VAL A 480 9.62 11.33 -11.44
C VAL A 480 9.12 12.63 -10.83
N VAL A 481 8.11 12.58 -9.96
CA VAL A 481 7.54 13.75 -9.30
C VAL A 481 8.58 14.43 -8.41
N LEU A 482 9.36 13.66 -7.65
CA LEU A 482 10.45 14.23 -6.85
C LEU A 482 11.44 15.01 -7.72
N GLU A 483 11.87 14.45 -8.86
CA GLU A 483 12.80 15.13 -9.76
C GLU A 483 12.17 16.38 -10.40
N LEU A 484 10.87 16.38 -10.69
CA LEU A 484 10.15 17.57 -11.11
C LEU A 484 10.14 18.65 -10.01
N PHE A 485 9.86 18.26 -8.76
CA PHE A 485 9.82 19.19 -7.63
C PHE A 485 11.21 19.77 -7.34
N ARG A 486 12.26 18.93 -7.38
CA ARG A 486 13.66 19.36 -7.32
C ARG A 486 14.00 20.36 -8.41
N GLY A 487 13.49 20.16 -9.63
CA GLY A 487 13.64 21.07 -10.76
C GLY A 487 13.03 22.47 -10.52
N LEU A 488 12.00 22.56 -9.68
CA LEU A 488 11.31 23.81 -9.38
C LEU A 488 11.71 24.44 -8.04
N ARG A 489 12.54 23.77 -7.24
CA ARG A 489 12.94 24.23 -5.90
C ARG A 489 13.28 25.72 -5.86
N ASP A 490 13.94 26.23 -6.90
CA ASP A 490 14.46 27.59 -6.89
C ASP A 490 13.37 28.67 -7.03
N ARG A 491 12.17 28.26 -7.45
CA ARG A 491 11.01 29.11 -7.70
C ARG A 491 9.95 29.08 -6.59
N VAL A 492 10.13 28.23 -5.58
CA VAL A 492 9.14 28.04 -4.49
C VAL A 492 9.54 28.92 -3.30
N ALA A 493 8.65 29.78 -2.81
CA ALA A 493 8.90 30.56 -1.60
C ALA A 493 8.91 29.67 -0.33
N PRO A 494 9.47 30.13 0.81
CA PRO A 494 9.50 29.34 2.04
C PRO A 494 8.12 28.90 2.57
N ASP A 495 7.08 29.67 2.28
CA ASP A 495 5.68 29.41 2.63
C ASP A 495 4.89 28.75 1.49
N GLU A 496 5.56 28.24 0.46
CA GLU A 496 4.94 27.60 -0.68
C GLU A 496 5.34 26.12 -0.80
N VAL A 497 4.46 25.34 -1.43
CA VAL A 497 4.67 23.94 -1.79
C VAL A 497 4.30 23.73 -3.24
N ILE A 498 4.90 22.70 -3.83
CA ILE A 498 4.53 22.23 -5.16
C ILE A 498 3.56 21.06 -4.99
N LEU A 499 2.53 21.01 -5.82
CA LEU A 499 1.66 19.83 -5.93
C LEU A 499 1.44 19.47 -7.39
N THR A 500 1.15 18.20 -7.64
CA THR A 500 0.69 17.76 -8.96
C THR A 500 -0.80 18.08 -9.12
N PHE A 501 -1.27 18.11 -10.37
CA PHE A 501 -2.69 17.93 -10.66
C PHE A 501 -3.25 16.68 -9.96
N ARG A 502 -4.57 16.61 -9.86
CA ARG A 502 -5.27 15.54 -9.16
C ARG A 502 -5.87 14.57 -10.18
N VAL A 503 -5.72 13.27 -9.91
CA VAL A 503 -6.35 12.21 -10.72
C VAL A 503 -7.51 11.63 -9.94
N VAL A 504 -8.69 11.63 -10.54
CA VAL A 504 -9.88 10.93 -10.05
C VAL A 504 -9.89 9.55 -10.66
N ARG A 505 -9.83 8.54 -9.80
CA ARG A 505 -9.81 7.14 -10.18
C ARG A 505 -11.03 6.42 -9.61
N PRO A 506 -11.96 5.97 -10.46
CA PRO A 506 -13.14 5.24 -10.00
C PRO A 506 -12.78 3.80 -9.59
N PHE A 507 -13.54 3.22 -8.67
CA PHE A 507 -13.28 1.88 -8.13
C PHE A 507 -13.25 0.82 -9.24
N TYR A 508 -14.24 0.84 -10.15
CA TYR A 508 -14.36 -0.14 -11.24
C TYR A 508 -13.09 -0.23 -12.12
N SER A 509 -12.32 0.86 -12.26
CA SER A 509 -11.11 0.89 -13.10
C SER A 509 -10.00 -0.04 -12.59
N MET A 510 -10.10 -0.46 -11.33
CA MET A 510 -9.15 -1.35 -10.69
C MET A 510 -9.56 -2.82 -10.80
N CYS A 511 -10.85 -3.11 -11.01
CA CYS A 511 -11.39 -4.47 -11.06
C CYS A 511 -10.84 -5.30 -12.24
N GLU A 512 -11.38 -6.48 -12.49
CA GLU A 512 -10.98 -7.33 -13.61
C GLU A 512 -11.11 -6.60 -14.95
N ASP A 513 -10.32 -6.98 -15.96
CA ASP A 513 -10.34 -6.32 -17.28
C ASP A 513 -11.75 -6.27 -17.89
N TRP A 514 -12.57 -7.32 -17.69
CA TRP A 514 -13.94 -7.37 -18.20
C TRP A 514 -14.93 -6.47 -17.43
N ILE A 515 -14.52 -5.88 -16.30
CA ILE A 515 -15.24 -4.80 -15.63
C ILE A 515 -14.58 -3.46 -15.98
N ALA A 516 -13.29 -3.33 -15.70
CA ALA A 516 -12.52 -2.09 -15.81
C ALA A 516 -12.47 -1.49 -17.22
N LEU A 517 -12.47 -2.35 -18.25
CA LEU A 517 -12.41 -1.91 -19.65
C LEU A 517 -13.79 -1.76 -20.28
N ASN A 518 -14.85 -2.29 -19.67
CA ASN A 518 -16.20 -2.21 -20.21
C ASN A 518 -16.87 -0.90 -19.80
N TRP A 519 -17.63 -0.32 -20.72
CA TRP A 519 -18.38 0.90 -20.45
C TRP A 519 -19.76 0.56 -19.91
N PHE A 520 -19.90 0.58 -18.59
CA PHE A 520 -21.20 0.55 -17.90
C PHE A 520 -21.60 1.98 -17.57
N LYS A 521 -22.78 2.41 -18.02
CA LYS A 521 -23.23 3.79 -17.82
C LYS A 521 -23.81 4.02 -16.43
N ASN A 522 -24.37 2.99 -15.81
CA ASN A 522 -25.06 3.04 -14.52
C ASN A 522 -24.93 1.70 -13.77
N ILE A 523 -25.35 1.70 -12.51
CA ILE A 523 -25.37 0.55 -11.60
C ILE A 523 -26.18 -0.61 -12.19
N GLU A 524 -27.35 -0.34 -12.78
CA GLU A 524 -28.22 -1.41 -13.29
C GLU A 524 -27.59 -2.16 -14.47
N GLU A 525 -26.90 -1.46 -15.39
CA GLU A 525 -26.16 -2.10 -16.48
C GLU A 525 -25.04 -3.02 -15.99
N LEU A 526 -24.36 -2.63 -14.90
CA LEU A 526 -23.32 -3.45 -14.28
C LEU A 526 -23.94 -4.63 -13.52
N LYS A 527 -25.01 -4.40 -12.75
CA LYS A 527 -25.75 -5.44 -12.03
C LYS A 527 -26.23 -6.52 -12.99
N ASP A 528 -26.89 -6.12 -14.08
CA ASP A 528 -27.38 -7.05 -15.09
C ASP A 528 -26.26 -7.87 -15.72
N HIS A 529 -25.10 -7.25 -15.95
CA HIS A 529 -23.94 -7.95 -16.47
C HIS A 529 -23.37 -8.96 -15.47
N LEU A 530 -23.24 -8.60 -14.19
CA LEU A 530 -22.74 -9.50 -13.15
C LEU A 530 -23.70 -10.66 -12.88
N ILE A 531 -25.01 -10.41 -12.89
CA ILE A 531 -26.04 -11.47 -12.83
C ILE A 531 -25.86 -12.43 -14.00
N GLU A 532 -25.66 -11.92 -15.22
CA GLU A 532 -25.47 -12.76 -16.40
C GLU A 532 -24.17 -13.58 -16.35
N VAL A 533 -23.10 -12.99 -15.83
CA VAL A 533 -21.81 -13.67 -15.59
C VAL A 533 -21.98 -14.82 -14.62
N GLU A 534 -22.60 -14.59 -13.45
CA GLU A 534 -22.84 -15.66 -12.48
C GLU A 534 -23.83 -16.69 -13.02
N ARG A 535 -24.95 -16.28 -13.65
CA ARG A 535 -25.90 -17.19 -14.29
C ARG A 535 -25.20 -18.17 -15.25
N THR A 536 -24.33 -17.64 -16.11
CA THR A 536 -23.56 -18.43 -17.06
C THR A 536 -22.58 -19.37 -16.37
N LYS A 537 -21.85 -18.87 -15.36
CA LYS A 537 -20.87 -19.64 -14.58
C LYS A 537 -21.51 -20.80 -13.83
N TRP A 538 -22.73 -20.63 -13.32
CA TRP A 538 -23.47 -21.66 -12.60
C TRP A 538 -24.35 -22.53 -13.51
N GLY A 539 -24.41 -22.25 -14.82
CA GLY A 539 -25.22 -23.01 -15.78
C GLY A 539 -26.73 -22.89 -15.57
N LEU A 540 -27.19 -21.77 -14.99
CA LEU A 540 -28.60 -21.52 -14.69
C LEU A 540 -29.38 -21.14 -15.95
N LYS A 541 -30.64 -21.57 -16.06
CA LYS A 541 -31.50 -21.35 -17.24
C LYS A 541 -32.10 -19.96 -17.25
N SER A 542 -32.34 -19.35 -16.09
CA SER A 542 -32.89 -18.00 -15.96
C SER A 542 -32.14 -17.19 -14.90
N LYS A 543 -32.30 -15.86 -14.93
CA LYS A 543 -31.75 -14.96 -13.90
C LYS A 543 -32.43 -15.16 -12.54
N ASP A 544 -33.70 -15.59 -12.55
CA ASP A 544 -34.49 -15.78 -11.33
C ASP A 544 -34.01 -16.98 -10.49
N GLU A 545 -33.34 -17.94 -11.12
CA GLU A 545 -32.73 -19.09 -10.46
C GLU A 545 -31.50 -18.73 -9.61
N LEU A 546 -30.95 -17.52 -9.75
CA LEU A 546 -29.85 -17.05 -8.91
C LEU A 546 -30.36 -16.79 -7.49
N ASP A 547 -29.65 -17.27 -6.47
CA ASP A 547 -30.04 -17.07 -5.07
C ASP A 547 -29.96 -15.59 -4.66
N GLU A 548 -30.81 -15.23 -3.70
CA GLU A 548 -30.93 -13.86 -3.18
C GLU A 548 -29.64 -13.34 -2.54
N GLU A 549 -28.84 -14.23 -1.96
CA GLU A 549 -27.53 -13.87 -1.40
C GLU A 549 -26.59 -13.37 -2.50
N THR A 550 -26.48 -14.09 -3.61
CA THR A 550 -25.65 -13.69 -4.76
C THR A 550 -26.20 -12.42 -5.42
N LYS A 551 -27.52 -12.25 -5.52
CA LYS A 551 -28.13 -11.00 -6.00
C LYS A 551 -27.76 -9.81 -5.11
N SER A 552 -27.80 -9.98 -3.79
CA SER A 552 -27.36 -8.96 -2.82
C SER A 552 -25.88 -8.62 -2.98
N TYR A 553 -25.03 -9.63 -3.24
CA TYR A 553 -23.61 -9.42 -3.53
C TYR A 553 -23.40 -8.61 -4.80
N VAL A 554 -24.12 -8.93 -5.88
CA VAL A 554 -24.06 -8.16 -7.13
C VAL A 554 -24.46 -6.71 -6.91
N GLU A 555 -25.53 -6.46 -6.15
CA GLU A 555 -26.00 -5.11 -5.86
C GLU A 555 -24.96 -4.28 -5.11
N ALA A 556 -24.44 -4.80 -3.99
CA ALA A 556 -23.46 -4.08 -3.18
C ALA A 556 -22.15 -3.81 -3.93
N PHE A 557 -21.66 -4.78 -4.70
CA PHE A 557 -20.43 -4.62 -5.49
C PHE A 557 -20.61 -3.62 -6.64
N SER A 558 -21.76 -3.65 -7.32
CA SER A 558 -22.06 -2.71 -8.40
C SER A 558 -22.18 -1.28 -7.89
N GLU A 559 -22.82 -1.09 -6.74
CA GLU A 559 -22.90 0.21 -6.07
C GLU A 559 -21.50 0.76 -5.77
N MET A 560 -20.64 -0.06 -5.14
CA MET A 560 -19.27 0.33 -4.82
C MET A 560 -18.46 0.68 -6.10
N CYS A 561 -18.59 -0.13 -7.15
CA CYS A 561 -17.94 0.10 -8.44
C CYS A 561 -18.30 1.44 -9.07
N MET A 562 -19.58 1.81 -9.03
CA MET A 562 -20.12 2.93 -9.78
C MET A 562 -20.13 4.24 -9.00
N ARG A 563 -20.28 4.20 -7.67
CA ARG A 563 -20.42 5.39 -6.81
C ARG A 563 -19.17 5.78 -6.04
N THR A 564 -18.09 5.03 -6.17
CA THR A 564 -16.87 5.29 -5.40
C THR A 564 -15.69 5.63 -6.28
N ALA A 565 -14.99 6.71 -5.93
CA ALA A 565 -13.76 7.13 -6.55
C ALA A 565 -12.79 7.69 -5.50
N VAL A 566 -11.50 7.55 -5.77
CA VAL A 566 -10.45 8.26 -5.02
C VAL A 566 -9.86 9.35 -5.89
N MET A 567 -9.59 10.49 -5.30
CA MET A 567 -8.77 11.54 -5.90
C MET A 567 -7.35 11.42 -5.34
N HIS A 568 -6.33 11.39 -6.18
CA HIS A 568 -4.96 11.26 -5.73
C HIS A 568 -4.01 12.29 -6.33
N LEU A 569 -2.99 12.66 -5.54
CA LEU A 569 -1.98 13.64 -5.90
C LEU A 569 -0.67 13.41 -5.13
N TYR A 570 0.37 14.13 -5.55
CA TYR A 570 1.61 14.26 -4.81
C TYR A 570 1.79 15.70 -4.32
N VAL A 571 2.35 15.83 -3.12
CA VAL A 571 2.64 17.12 -2.49
C VAL A 571 4.12 17.16 -2.13
N GLY A 572 4.76 18.26 -2.49
CA GLY A 572 6.15 18.54 -2.21
C GLY A 572 6.32 19.09 -0.82
N VAL A 573 7.54 18.96 -0.31
CA VAL A 573 7.92 19.45 1.01
C VAL A 573 8.43 20.88 0.88
N PRO A 574 8.12 21.78 1.83
CA PRO A 574 8.70 23.12 1.85
C PRO A 574 10.24 23.10 1.77
N ARG A 575 10.81 24.18 1.23
CA ARG A 575 12.20 24.31 0.77
C ARG A 575 13.31 24.01 1.81
N HIS A 576 12.96 23.83 3.09
CA HIS A 576 13.92 23.63 4.18
C HIS A 576 14.31 22.16 4.42
N VAL A 577 13.60 21.19 3.84
CA VAL A 577 14.11 19.83 3.69
C VAL A 577 15.15 19.81 2.58
N VAL A 578 16.37 19.44 2.95
CA VAL A 578 17.50 19.37 2.02
C VAL A 578 17.24 18.24 1.01
N TYR A 579 16.65 18.58 -0.13
CA TYR A 579 16.56 17.70 -1.31
C TYR A 579 17.93 17.25 -1.83
N GLU A 580 19.03 17.81 -1.32
CA GLU A 580 20.40 17.66 -1.86
C GLU A 580 21.19 16.47 -1.32
N THR A 581 20.89 15.95 -0.12
CA THR A 581 21.74 14.96 0.54
C THR A 581 21.10 13.59 0.76
N VAL A 582 19.78 13.49 0.63
CA VAL A 582 19.02 12.26 0.93
C VAL A 582 18.20 11.86 -0.31
N LYS A 583 18.28 10.59 -0.72
CA LYS A 583 17.31 10.02 -1.67
C LYS A 583 15.98 9.97 -0.91
N VAL A 584 15.01 10.84 -1.24
CA VAL A 584 13.70 10.87 -0.58
C VAL A 584 12.60 10.51 -1.59
N ARG A 585 11.60 9.72 -1.22
CA ARG A 585 10.40 9.42 -2.00
C ARG A 585 9.19 10.11 -1.39
N LEU A 586 8.31 10.60 -2.26
CA LEU A 586 7.07 11.26 -1.87
C LEU A 586 5.92 10.24 -1.88
N PRO A 587 5.14 10.09 -0.79
CA PRO A 587 3.96 9.24 -0.79
C PRO A 587 2.91 9.84 -1.73
N ARG A 588 2.09 8.97 -2.31
CA ARG A 588 0.86 9.39 -2.99
C ARG A 588 -0.23 9.58 -1.96
N TYR A 589 -0.83 10.75 -1.93
CA TYR A 589 -1.98 11.04 -1.08
C TYR A 589 -3.26 10.71 -1.84
N GLU A 590 -4.15 9.94 -1.22
CA GLU A 590 -5.47 9.60 -1.77
C GLU A 590 -6.55 10.15 -0.85
N VAL A 591 -7.61 10.72 -1.41
CA VAL A 591 -8.81 11.14 -0.66
C VAL A 591 -10.04 10.55 -1.30
N LEU A 592 -10.98 10.09 -0.48
CA LEU A 592 -12.24 9.52 -0.94
C LEU A 592 -13.18 10.63 -1.42
N ILE A 593 -13.70 10.50 -2.63
CA ILE A 593 -14.59 11.51 -3.21
C ILE A 593 -16.01 11.30 -2.69
N ASP A 594 -16.71 12.41 -2.43
CA ASP A 594 -18.11 12.44 -2.02
C ASP A 594 -19.01 11.68 -3.05
N PRO A 595 -19.75 10.64 -2.64
CA PRO A 595 -20.71 9.94 -3.50
C PRO A 595 -21.83 10.85 -4.05
N GLY A 596 -22.08 12.00 -3.43
CA GLY A 596 -22.96 13.04 -3.98
C GLY A 596 -22.41 13.76 -5.22
N ILE A 597 -21.13 13.55 -5.54
CA ILE A 597 -20.46 14.04 -6.76
C ILE A 597 -20.38 12.92 -7.80
N ILE A 598 -19.98 11.72 -7.35
CA ILE A 598 -19.84 10.50 -8.14
C ILE A 598 -21.16 9.72 -8.08
N ASP A 599 -22.19 10.25 -8.73
CA ASP A 599 -23.51 9.61 -8.77
C ASP A 599 -23.59 8.49 -9.83
N ASP A 600 -24.77 7.88 -9.96
CA ASP A 600 -25.02 6.79 -10.90
C ASP A 600 -24.85 7.20 -12.38
N ALA A 601 -24.92 8.49 -12.69
CA ALA A 601 -24.69 9.04 -14.02
C ALA A 601 -23.23 9.44 -14.26
N TRP A 602 -22.33 9.31 -13.26
CA TRP A 602 -20.92 9.67 -13.39
C TRP A 602 -20.22 8.97 -14.56
N ASN A 603 -20.69 7.79 -14.96
CA ASN A 603 -20.16 7.04 -16.11
C ASN A 603 -20.88 7.32 -17.43
N ASP A 604 -21.97 8.07 -17.41
CA ASP A 604 -22.69 8.47 -18.61
C ASP A 604 -22.28 9.89 -19.02
N ILE A 605 -21.31 10.01 -19.93
CA ILE A 605 -20.74 11.30 -20.38
C ILE A 605 -21.76 12.26 -20.98
N ASP A 606 -22.95 11.77 -21.36
CA ASP A 606 -24.03 12.60 -21.90
C ASP A 606 -24.94 13.15 -20.80
N ARG A 607 -24.80 12.65 -19.55
CA ARG A 607 -25.59 13.05 -18.38
C ARG A 607 -24.76 13.78 -17.32
N ILE A 608 -23.43 13.68 -17.35
CA ILE A 608 -22.56 14.48 -16.47
C ILE A 608 -22.73 15.95 -16.83
N GLY A 609 -23.35 16.71 -15.91
CA GLY A 609 -23.51 18.14 -16.06
C GLY A 609 -22.33 18.94 -15.52
N ASP A 610 -22.27 20.21 -15.90
CA ASP A 610 -21.30 21.18 -15.35
C ASP A 610 -21.37 21.28 -13.82
N GLU A 611 -22.54 21.04 -13.23
CA GLU A 611 -22.73 21.04 -11.78
C GLU A 611 -21.85 19.99 -11.07
N ASN A 612 -21.76 18.76 -11.60
CA ASN A 612 -20.92 17.71 -11.01
C ASN A 612 -19.44 18.09 -11.09
N LEU A 613 -19.00 18.68 -12.22
CA LEU A 613 -17.62 19.13 -12.42
C LEU A 613 -17.27 20.29 -11.47
N ILE A 614 -18.18 21.24 -11.28
CA ILE A 614 -18.03 22.34 -10.31
C ILE A 614 -17.93 21.79 -8.89
N LYS A 615 -18.80 20.84 -8.51
CA LYS A 615 -18.72 20.19 -7.19
C LYS A 615 -17.40 19.45 -6.99
N LEU A 616 -16.90 18.78 -8.03
CA LEU A 616 -15.62 18.08 -7.99
C LEU A 616 -14.45 19.05 -7.77
N GLU A 617 -14.39 20.17 -8.49
CA GLU A 617 -13.36 21.20 -8.29
C GLU A 617 -13.45 21.82 -6.88
N GLN A 618 -14.65 22.15 -6.41
CA GLN A 618 -14.86 22.64 -5.04
C GLN A 618 -14.44 21.64 -3.96
N PHE A 619 -14.74 20.36 -4.17
CA PHE A 619 -14.28 19.27 -3.31
C PHE A 619 -12.75 19.19 -3.33
N SER A 620 -12.15 19.26 -4.51
CA SER A 620 -10.70 19.18 -4.71
C SER A 620 -9.97 20.28 -3.95
N GLU A 621 -10.39 21.53 -4.11
CA GLU A 621 -9.79 22.68 -3.42
C GLU A 621 -9.94 22.59 -1.90
N ARG A 622 -11.10 22.12 -1.41
CA ARG A 622 -11.32 21.87 0.02
C ARG A 622 -10.39 20.78 0.54
N ALA A 623 -10.25 19.68 -0.19
CA ALA A 623 -9.41 18.55 0.18
C ALA A 623 -7.93 18.96 0.20
N VAL A 624 -7.44 19.59 -0.86
CA VAL A 624 -6.05 20.07 -0.97
C VAL A 624 -5.75 21.08 0.13
N THR A 625 -6.61 22.07 0.36
CA THR A 625 -6.41 23.06 1.44
C THR A 625 -6.29 22.38 2.80
N ARG A 626 -7.12 21.37 3.08
CA ARG A 626 -7.06 20.61 4.33
C ARG A 626 -5.74 19.84 4.45
N LEU A 627 -5.35 19.11 3.42
CA LEU A 627 -4.09 18.38 3.39
C LEU A 627 -2.90 19.34 3.61
N LEU A 628 -2.81 20.42 2.84
CA LEU A 628 -1.69 21.37 2.97
C LEU A 628 -1.64 22.02 4.36
N THR A 629 -2.79 22.33 4.95
CA THR A 629 -2.85 22.85 6.32
C THR A 629 -2.33 21.82 7.32
N ALA A 630 -2.70 20.54 7.16
CA ALA A 630 -2.21 19.45 7.99
C ALA A 630 -0.69 19.25 7.83
N LEU A 631 -0.14 19.37 6.63
CA LEU A 631 1.29 19.17 6.37
C LEU A 631 2.13 20.45 6.56
N SER A 632 1.53 21.55 7.02
CA SER A 632 2.17 22.87 7.03
C SER A 632 3.27 23.06 8.07
N ASP A 633 3.18 22.41 9.22
CA ASP A 633 4.22 22.44 10.26
C ASP A 633 5.10 21.20 10.13
N GLU A 634 6.04 21.26 9.21
CA GLU A 634 6.90 20.13 8.84
C GLU A 634 7.56 19.45 10.05
N ARG A 635 8.08 20.23 11.00
CA ARG A 635 8.80 19.71 12.18
C ARG A 635 7.93 18.84 13.08
N LYS A 636 6.61 18.99 12.98
CA LYS A 636 5.62 18.33 13.83
C LYS A 636 4.75 17.36 13.04
N ALA A 637 4.49 17.65 11.78
CA ALA A 637 3.55 16.94 10.93
C ALA A 637 4.22 15.87 10.07
N MET A 638 5.50 16.01 9.71
CA MET A 638 6.20 15.11 8.79
C MET A 638 7.40 14.45 9.48
N ASP A 639 7.72 13.22 9.08
CA ASP A 639 8.93 12.52 9.51
C ASP A 639 9.45 11.59 8.41
N LEU A 640 10.74 11.23 8.50
CA LEU A 640 11.34 10.25 7.61
C LEU A 640 10.95 8.84 8.06
N TYR A 641 10.45 8.07 7.11
CA TYR A 641 10.16 6.68 7.30
C TYR A 641 11.48 5.90 7.46
N PRO A 642 11.55 4.94 8.39
CA PRO A 642 12.81 4.38 8.85
C PRO A 642 13.36 3.42 7.81
N GLU A 643 14.67 3.51 7.55
CA GLU A 643 15.32 2.71 6.53
C GLU A 643 15.20 1.19 6.82
N GLU A 644 15.24 0.79 8.09
CA GLU A 644 15.08 -0.60 8.53
C GLU A 644 13.70 -1.21 8.26
N GLU A 645 12.67 -0.37 8.09
CA GLU A 645 11.30 -0.78 7.77
C GLU A 645 11.09 -0.91 6.26
N LEU A 646 12.04 -0.42 5.46
CA LEU A 646 12.02 -0.48 4.01
C LEU A 646 12.70 -1.77 3.52
N SER A 647 12.11 -2.39 2.50
CA SER A 647 12.79 -3.46 1.73
C SER A 647 14.11 -2.96 1.13
N GLU A 648 15.05 -3.85 0.80
CA GLU A 648 16.33 -3.41 0.19
C GLU A 648 16.13 -2.60 -1.11
N VAL A 649 15.07 -2.90 -1.86
CA VAL A 649 14.70 -2.18 -3.08
C VAL A 649 14.20 -0.77 -2.75
N GLU A 650 13.36 -0.66 -1.71
CA GLU A 650 12.87 0.61 -1.19
C GLU A 650 13.99 1.46 -0.56
N ARG A 651 14.95 0.83 0.16
CA ARG A 651 16.17 1.46 0.67
C ARG A 651 17.02 2.00 -0.47
N GLY A 652 17.17 1.22 -1.55
CA GLY A 652 17.87 1.64 -2.77
C GLY A 652 17.22 2.85 -3.46
N ALA A 653 15.89 2.94 -3.36
CA ALA A 653 15.06 4.01 -3.94
C ALA A 653 15.00 5.28 -3.08
N GLY A 654 15.31 5.19 -1.79
CA GLY A 654 15.39 6.32 -0.86
C GLY A 654 14.38 6.30 0.28
N ASP A 655 14.68 7.09 1.32
CA ASP A 655 13.86 7.37 2.49
C ASP A 655 12.48 7.87 2.07
N ILE A 656 11.41 7.53 2.78
CA ILE A 656 10.06 8.01 2.43
C ILE A 656 9.68 9.13 3.40
N LEU A 657 9.23 10.28 2.92
CA LEU A 657 8.71 11.30 3.84
C LEU A 657 7.21 11.09 4.06
N THR A 658 6.78 10.83 5.29
CA THR A 658 5.37 10.55 5.60
C THR A 658 4.84 11.45 6.72
N PRO A 659 3.52 11.60 6.88
CA PRO A 659 2.99 12.20 8.09
C PRO A 659 3.51 11.48 9.32
N LYS A 660 4.05 12.22 10.29
CA LYS A 660 4.65 11.69 11.52
C LYS A 660 3.66 10.81 12.29
N VAL A 661 2.39 11.19 12.29
CA VAL A 661 1.33 10.39 12.94
C VAL A 661 1.15 9.02 12.29
N SER A 662 1.34 8.90 10.98
CA SER A 662 1.29 7.62 10.26
C SER A 662 2.48 6.72 10.60
N LEU A 663 3.67 7.30 10.73
CA LEU A 663 4.83 6.58 11.23
C LEU A 663 4.59 6.04 12.65
N LEU A 664 4.04 6.85 13.55
CA LEU A 664 3.72 6.42 14.91
C LEU A 664 2.69 5.29 14.93
N ALA A 665 1.62 5.40 14.14
CA ALA A 665 0.59 4.35 14.05
C ALA A 665 1.20 3.01 13.62
N HIS A 666 2.05 3.01 12.59
CA HIS A 666 2.77 1.82 12.12
C HIS A 666 3.60 1.15 13.21
N TYR A 667 4.43 1.94 13.91
CA TYR A 667 5.28 1.42 14.97
C TYR A 667 4.47 0.84 16.13
N TYR A 668 3.47 1.58 16.60
CA TYR A 668 2.62 1.11 17.69
C TYR A 668 1.82 -0.12 17.29
N ALA A 669 1.29 -0.19 16.07
CA ALA A 669 0.59 -1.38 15.59
C ALA A 669 1.48 -2.62 15.61
N LYS A 670 2.74 -2.51 15.13
CA LYS A 670 3.71 -3.61 15.15
C LYS A 670 4.08 -4.06 16.57
N ASP A 671 4.44 -3.12 17.43
CA ASP A 671 4.84 -3.42 18.80
C ASP A 671 3.69 -4.07 19.58
N VAL A 672 2.48 -3.55 19.43
CA VAL A 672 1.31 -4.06 20.14
C VAL A 672 0.86 -5.42 19.58
N ALA A 673 0.86 -5.61 18.26
CA ALA A 673 0.54 -6.91 17.66
C ALA A 673 1.50 -8.00 18.16
N LYS A 674 2.80 -7.67 18.30
CA LYS A 674 3.80 -8.56 18.86
C LYS A 674 3.51 -8.92 20.32
N ASP A 675 3.34 -7.91 21.17
CA ASP A 675 3.15 -8.11 22.61
C ASP A 675 1.87 -8.90 22.90
N LEU A 676 0.76 -8.57 22.22
CA LEU A 676 -0.52 -9.26 22.39
C LEU A 676 -0.51 -10.65 21.76
N GLY A 677 0.10 -10.82 20.58
CA GLY A 677 0.25 -12.12 19.94
C GLY A 677 1.04 -13.11 20.80
N GLN A 678 2.11 -12.65 21.46
CA GLN A 678 2.85 -13.46 22.44
C GLN A 678 1.99 -13.84 23.64
N ALA A 679 1.20 -12.91 24.19
CA ALA A 679 0.28 -13.19 25.29
C ALA A 679 -0.79 -14.23 24.92
N VAL A 680 -1.36 -14.13 23.72
CA VAL A 680 -2.33 -15.10 23.18
C VAL A 680 -1.70 -16.48 23.04
N LEU A 681 -0.49 -16.58 22.49
CA LEU A 681 0.20 -17.86 22.34
C LEU A 681 0.48 -18.51 23.70
N VAL A 682 0.91 -17.73 24.70
CA VAL A 682 1.11 -18.21 26.08
C VAL A 682 -0.19 -18.81 26.63
N THR A 683 -1.33 -18.15 26.43
CA THR A 683 -2.62 -18.68 26.88
C THR A 683 -2.97 -19.99 26.16
N ILE A 684 -2.81 -20.04 24.84
CA ILE A 684 -3.08 -21.26 24.05
C ILE A 684 -2.23 -22.42 24.59
N PHE A 685 -0.94 -22.19 24.82
CA PHE A 685 -0.02 -23.19 25.33
C PHE A 685 -0.43 -23.69 26.73
N LYS A 686 -0.77 -22.77 27.65
CA LYS A 686 -1.28 -23.13 28.98
C LYS A 686 -2.52 -24.01 28.90
N LYS A 687 -3.50 -23.66 28.06
CA LYS A 687 -4.73 -24.45 27.89
C LYS A 687 -4.45 -25.83 27.29
N LEU A 688 -3.50 -25.94 26.35
CA LEU A 688 -3.08 -27.24 25.79
C LEU A 688 -2.43 -28.13 26.85
N LEU A 689 -1.52 -27.58 27.66
CA LEU A 689 -0.88 -28.30 28.76
C LEU A 689 -1.89 -28.78 29.82
N GLU A 690 -2.86 -27.94 30.17
CA GLU A 690 -3.94 -28.30 31.10
C GLU A 690 -4.79 -29.45 30.55
N ARG A 691 -5.16 -29.40 29.26
CA ARG A 691 -5.95 -30.45 28.60
C ARG A 691 -5.23 -31.81 28.60
N TRP A 692 -3.90 -31.80 28.61
CA TRP A 692 -3.08 -33.02 28.57
C TRP A 692 -2.53 -33.45 29.92
N GLY A 693 -3.04 -32.87 31.02
CA GLY A 693 -2.73 -33.32 32.37
C GLY A 693 -1.30 -33.03 32.82
N TRP A 694 -0.61 -32.06 32.21
CA TRP A 694 0.73 -31.66 32.66
C TRP A 694 0.64 -30.77 33.90
N PRO A 695 1.47 -31.00 34.93
CA PRO A 695 1.40 -30.23 36.17
C PRO A 695 1.75 -28.76 35.90
N ARG A 696 0.96 -27.86 36.50
CA ARG A 696 1.23 -26.42 36.56
C ARG A 696 2.50 -26.19 37.38
N SER A 697 3.67 -26.07 36.74
CA SER A 697 4.92 -25.64 37.38
C SER A 697 5.25 -24.19 37.07
#